data_AF-A0A2P8DHQ8-F1
#
_entry.id   AF-A0A2P8DHQ8-F1
#
_cell.length_a   1.000
_cell.length_b   1.000
_cell.length_c   1.000
_cell.angle_alpha   90.00
_cell.angle_beta   90.00
_cell.angle_gamma   90.00
#
_symmetry.space_group_name_H-M   'P 1'
#
loop_
_entity.id
_entity.type
_entity.pdbx_description
1 polymer ?
#
loop_
_entity_poly.entity_id
_entity_poly.type
_entity_poly.pdbx_seq_one_letter_code
_entity_poly.pdbx_strand_id
1 'polypeptide(L)'
;MAPTAAHDHHQALAAAGLAPPDTGTPGTQPFRVRTYRHPALARPVVRHVADPVAPAEDAALAHLGFGPAQPGSPLTRGHADTALRYPYWALVHDPDHATTALAVTRRLEAAARRAATKPGHAHTDYAEIAARLPARHAAPMWDEAARAFTAAERRTYAQRCFSTARAAERALPEPPDLESVRATYLEFSLVGAVGVREVKEYVEDLGARHGPARAHDGLRDLALRRCRGGVAPWVDLVAQVGTWARRAGRDHKADRRDLLRDLLELPATAQAEDGFWTKNAAAITEHAREDPAIRAALLRLAEGTIRADPEYWVPLLVDGRAVDHLAATGEHGEAAQWLERIVTAAIHDPWRGQPDNAVLTLVAPLAERLRADAVPVRVWTELRQGHRLLRFALLDTAVGERVPVDEGGAKADIPSLLSGRRTDLPLGPHGYAPLLADPRHADTVAALVDRSVSHHGAYGLWTVPPLRPLAEARLAEHIAELHAGLHTARAALARLVGVDPRCWTAAPHLAEGVRGAEAHAVLARTLRRGIIDELHIPEQKRIIQTSRPRDWPKGTAGHAQLLELHTSIYPDDGVMGTGAPMLGAVLDDGNPALSGEGDSTALSGESETLDPPGEPEGTGDTRSISFTSIVLRRGAPRSADDVIEVRKDDPPGRWCPPGADPADVVVRDRSHRYRGNPRLEIVDRSGEREEILWSVRMDVLPHNLTWRDADGSTEPLRPEYVAHLVPRDPDSSARLRATTEDAAHALIRTADAEIGTRSRYDRTQLPETRAEVERLLPGVDPRLADGVTGLVREAANLGKDLASLRARIS
;
A
#
# COMPACT_ATOMS: atom_id res chain seq x y z
N MET A 1 -5.62 68.49 15.86
CA MET A 1 -6.50 67.29 15.90
C MET A 1 -6.87 66.96 14.48
N ALA A 2 -6.11 66.03 13.89
CA ALA A 2 -6.16 65.62 12.49
C ALA A 2 -6.73 64.17 12.40
N PRO A 3 -7.09 63.68 11.21
CA PRO A 3 -8.22 62.79 10.95
C PRO A 3 -7.88 61.29 11.11
N THR A 4 -7.90 60.78 12.34
CA THR A 4 -7.71 59.33 12.58
C THR A 4 -8.92 58.49 12.15
N ALA A 5 -10.14 58.98 12.34
CA ALA A 5 -11.36 58.22 12.04
C ALA A 5 -11.60 57.97 10.53
N ALA A 6 -11.15 58.87 9.65
CA ALA A 6 -11.31 58.71 8.20
C ALA A 6 -10.32 57.69 7.62
N HIS A 7 -9.10 57.62 8.17
CA HIS A 7 -8.07 56.67 7.73
C HIS A 7 -8.45 55.22 8.09
N ASP A 8 -9.00 54.99 9.28
CA ASP A 8 -9.52 53.67 9.70
C ASP A 8 -10.70 53.20 8.84
N HIS A 9 -11.56 54.14 8.41
CA HIS A 9 -12.71 53.80 7.57
C HIS A 9 -12.28 53.36 6.16
N HIS A 10 -11.31 54.04 5.56
CA HIS A 10 -10.78 53.64 4.25
C HIS A 10 -10.04 52.30 4.29
N GLN A 11 -9.32 52.00 5.37
CA GLN A 11 -8.68 50.68 5.53
C GLN A 11 -9.72 49.55 5.71
N ALA A 12 -10.78 49.78 6.51
CA ALA A 12 -11.85 48.80 6.69
C ALA A 12 -12.63 48.53 5.39
N LEU A 13 -12.88 49.57 4.59
CA LEU A 13 -13.53 49.44 3.28
C LEU A 13 -12.63 48.68 2.30
N ALA A 14 -11.34 49.00 2.25
CA ALA A 14 -10.37 48.29 1.41
C ALA A 14 -10.24 46.81 1.82
N ALA A 15 -10.22 46.51 3.12
CA ALA A 15 -10.22 45.13 3.64
C ALA A 15 -11.50 44.35 3.28
N ALA A 16 -12.63 45.05 3.10
CA ALA A 16 -13.89 44.50 2.63
C ALA A 16 -14.00 44.44 1.08
N GLY A 17 -12.94 44.78 0.34
CA GLY A 17 -12.95 44.81 -1.12
C GLY A 17 -13.76 45.97 -1.72
N LEU A 18 -14.01 47.02 -0.95
CA LEU A 18 -14.76 48.21 -1.35
C LEU A 18 -13.82 49.39 -1.56
N ALA A 19 -13.92 50.01 -2.72
CA ALA A 19 -13.19 51.21 -3.11
C ALA A 19 -13.95 52.50 -2.74
N PRO A 20 -13.28 53.64 -2.65
CA PRO A 20 -13.93 54.95 -2.54
C PRO A 20 -14.98 55.18 -3.66
N PRO A 21 -15.99 56.04 -3.42
CA PRO A 21 -17.10 56.21 -4.35
C PRO A 21 -16.70 56.85 -5.70
N ASP A 22 -15.61 57.60 -5.73
CA ASP A 22 -15.12 58.31 -6.93
C ASP A 22 -14.15 57.48 -7.78
N THR A 23 -13.86 56.24 -7.39
CA THR A 23 -12.89 55.39 -8.09
C THR A 23 -13.51 54.80 -9.37
N GLY A 24 -12.90 55.08 -10.53
CA GLY A 24 -13.35 54.63 -11.85
C GLY A 24 -12.98 53.18 -12.19
N THR A 25 -13.11 52.24 -11.25
CA THR A 25 -12.70 50.84 -11.47
C THR A 25 -13.72 50.10 -12.34
N PRO A 26 -13.34 49.55 -13.51
CA PRO A 26 -14.23 48.80 -14.37
C PRO A 26 -14.90 47.62 -13.66
N GLY A 27 -16.21 47.43 -13.88
CA GLY A 27 -16.97 46.34 -13.26
C GLY A 27 -17.39 46.54 -11.80
N THR A 28 -17.10 47.71 -11.20
CA THR A 28 -17.55 48.05 -9.84
C THR A 28 -18.85 48.86 -9.85
N GLN A 29 -19.73 48.55 -8.92
CA GLN A 29 -21.05 49.17 -8.74
C GLN A 29 -21.06 50.08 -7.51
N PRO A 30 -21.78 51.21 -7.52
CA PRO A 30 -21.98 52.02 -6.33
C PRO A 30 -22.76 51.25 -5.26
N PHE A 31 -22.32 51.39 -4.02
CA PHE A 31 -23.06 50.96 -2.84
C PHE A 31 -23.57 52.18 -2.10
N ARG A 32 -24.88 52.17 -1.79
CA ARG A 32 -25.56 53.25 -1.08
C ARG A 32 -26.09 52.76 0.23
N VAL A 33 -26.06 53.64 1.21
CA VAL A 33 -26.83 53.45 2.43
C VAL A 33 -28.30 53.72 2.12
N ARG A 34 -29.15 52.78 2.48
CA ARG A 34 -30.61 52.86 2.37
C ARG A 34 -31.20 52.78 3.76
N THR A 35 -31.99 53.79 4.12
CA THR A 35 -32.62 53.88 5.44
C THR A 35 -34.11 53.55 5.33
N TYR A 36 -34.58 52.62 6.16
CA TYR A 36 -35.95 52.13 6.20
C TYR A 36 -36.57 52.38 7.57
N ARG A 37 -37.86 52.77 7.60
CA ARG A 37 -38.62 53.00 8.83
C ARG A 37 -39.78 52.02 8.90
N HIS A 38 -40.00 51.44 10.07
CA HIS A 38 -41.12 50.54 10.33
C HIS A 38 -41.97 51.10 11.49
N PRO A 39 -43.32 51.14 11.39
CA PRO A 39 -44.16 51.70 12.45
C PRO A 39 -43.98 51.04 13.83
N ALA A 40 -43.65 49.75 13.86
CA ALA A 40 -43.40 49.00 15.09
C ALA A 40 -41.95 49.11 15.64
N LEU A 41 -41.03 49.78 14.95
CA LEU A 41 -39.64 49.93 15.38
C LEU A 41 -39.31 51.38 15.70
N ALA A 42 -38.79 51.63 16.91
CA ALA A 42 -38.40 52.98 17.34
C ALA A 42 -37.17 53.53 16.59
N ARG A 43 -36.33 52.65 16.01
CA ARG A 43 -35.11 53.02 15.27
C ARG A 43 -35.22 52.60 13.81
N PRO A 44 -34.64 53.37 12.88
CA PRO A 44 -34.59 52.97 11.47
C PRO A 44 -33.64 51.80 11.27
N VAL A 45 -33.95 50.97 10.27
CA VAL A 45 -33.04 49.93 9.76
C VAL A 45 -32.21 50.54 8.64
N VAL A 46 -30.90 50.36 8.69
CA VAL A 46 -29.95 50.92 7.73
C VAL A 46 -29.25 49.78 7.03
N ARG A 47 -29.33 49.72 5.70
CA ARG A 47 -28.64 48.71 4.89
C ARG A 47 -27.67 49.35 3.92
N HIS A 48 -26.54 48.70 3.70
CA HIS A 48 -25.57 49.07 2.68
C HIS A 48 -25.73 48.13 1.49
N VAL A 49 -26.21 48.66 0.36
CA VAL A 49 -26.73 47.85 -0.75
C VAL A 49 -26.14 48.37 -2.07
N ALA A 50 -25.72 47.46 -2.95
CA ALA A 50 -25.30 47.83 -4.29
C ALA A 50 -26.50 48.30 -5.12
N ASP A 51 -26.32 49.36 -5.92
CA ASP A 51 -27.38 49.95 -6.72
C ASP A 51 -28.15 48.92 -7.59
N PRO A 52 -27.50 47.93 -8.24
CA PRO A 52 -28.22 46.94 -9.06
C PRO A 52 -29.16 46.01 -8.30
N VAL A 53 -28.90 45.72 -7.03
CA VAL A 53 -29.74 44.81 -6.21
C VAL A 53 -30.70 45.57 -5.29
N ALA A 54 -30.57 46.89 -5.20
CA ALA A 54 -31.40 47.74 -4.35
C ALA A 54 -32.92 47.61 -4.59
N PRO A 55 -33.43 47.47 -5.83
CA PRO A 55 -34.87 47.30 -6.06
C PRO A 55 -35.44 46.04 -5.36
N ALA A 56 -34.69 44.94 -5.35
CA ALA A 56 -35.12 43.70 -4.70
C ALA A 56 -35.12 43.82 -3.17
N GLU A 57 -34.11 44.48 -2.62
CA GLU A 57 -34.01 44.76 -1.18
C GLU A 57 -35.17 45.66 -0.71
N ASP A 58 -35.48 46.71 -1.48
CA ASP A 58 -36.59 47.61 -1.19
C ASP A 58 -37.93 46.87 -1.20
N ALA A 59 -38.16 46.02 -2.21
CA ALA A 59 -39.37 45.23 -2.31
C ALA A 59 -39.50 44.24 -1.13
N ALA A 60 -38.39 43.63 -0.70
CA ALA A 60 -38.39 42.71 0.45
C ALA A 60 -38.74 43.43 1.75
N LEU A 61 -38.15 44.60 2.01
CA LEU A 61 -38.46 45.38 3.21
C LEU A 61 -39.86 45.97 3.17
N ALA A 62 -40.34 46.40 2.01
CA ALA A 62 -41.74 46.82 1.84
C ALA A 62 -42.71 45.68 2.18
N HIS A 63 -42.41 44.44 1.78
CA HIS A 63 -43.22 43.27 2.14
C HIS A 63 -43.23 43.01 3.66
N LEU A 64 -42.16 43.35 4.37
CA LEU A 64 -42.08 43.29 5.83
C LEU A 64 -42.75 44.49 6.54
N GLY A 65 -43.43 45.37 5.82
CA GLY A 65 -44.15 46.52 6.37
C GLY A 65 -43.30 47.78 6.57
N PHE A 66 -42.07 47.81 6.04
CA PHE A 66 -41.26 49.02 6.06
C PHE A 66 -41.79 50.03 5.04
N GLY A 67 -41.69 51.32 5.38
CA GLY A 67 -41.93 52.41 4.43
C GLY A 67 -40.86 52.49 3.34
N PRO A 68 -41.05 53.37 2.34
CA PRO A 68 -40.12 53.54 1.23
C PRO A 68 -38.68 53.83 1.69
N ALA A 69 -37.72 53.28 0.98
CA ALA A 69 -36.30 53.51 1.25
C ALA A 69 -35.93 54.99 1.09
N GLN A 70 -35.10 55.50 2.00
CA GLN A 70 -34.41 56.78 1.86
C GLN A 70 -32.94 56.50 1.47
N PRO A 71 -32.59 56.51 0.17
CA PRO A 71 -31.22 56.29 -0.28
C PRO A 71 -30.35 57.52 -0.04
N GLY A 72 -29.13 57.30 0.47
CA GLY A 72 -28.09 58.30 0.60
C GLY A 72 -27.20 58.45 -0.63
N SER A 73 -26.16 59.28 -0.50
CA SER A 73 -25.04 59.32 -1.46
C SER A 73 -24.28 57.99 -1.46
N PRO A 74 -23.63 57.61 -2.57
CA PRO A 74 -22.75 56.45 -2.59
C PRO A 74 -21.67 56.60 -1.52
N LEU A 75 -21.48 55.58 -0.69
CA LEU A 75 -20.39 55.55 0.28
C LEU A 75 -19.16 54.87 -0.29
N THR A 76 -19.35 53.84 -1.12
CA THR A 76 -18.27 53.04 -1.72
C THR A 76 -18.66 52.50 -3.08
N ARG A 77 -17.68 51.88 -3.76
CA ARG A 77 -17.88 51.05 -4.94
C ARG A 77 -17.25 49.68 -4.75
N GLY A 78 -17.82 48.64 -5.34
CA GLY A 78 -17.25 47.30 -5.26
C GLY A 78 -17.82 46.37 -6.31
N HIS A 79 -17.26 45.16 -6.40
CA HIS A 79 -17.87 44.10 -7.21
C HIS A 79 -19.07 43.54 -6.44
N ALA A 80 -20.27 43.81 -6.93
CA ALA A 80 -21.50 43.23 -6.40
C ALA A 80 -21.92 42.07 -7.31
N ASP A 81 -22.42 41.00 -6.70
CA ASP A 81 -23.19 40.01 -7.45
C ASP A 81 -24.49 40.68 -7.90
N THR A 82 -24.57 41.04 -9.18
CA THR A 82 -25.73 41.71 -9.76
C THR A 82 -26.85 40.74 -10.09
N ALA A 83 -26.60 39.42 -10.02
CA ALA A 83 -27.62 38.43 -10.29
C ALA A 83 -28.55 38.29 -9.07
N LEU A 84 -29.80 38.71 -9.22
CA LEU A 84 -30.81 38.51 -8.18
C LEU A 84 -31.05 37.02 -7.99
N ARG A 85 -30.81 36.52 -6.78
CA ARG A 85 -31.06 35.12 -6.40
C ARG A 85 -32.51 34.93 -5.99
N TYR A 86 -33.01 33.71 -6.13
CA TYR A 86 -34.36 33.37 -5.64
C TYR A 86 -34.37 33.37 -4.10
N PRO A 87 -35.39 33.93 -3.42
CA PRO A 87 -36.64 34.48 -3.95
C PRO A 87 -36.62 35.97 -4.33
N TYR A 88 -35.54 36.71 -4.06
CA TYR A 88 -35.43 38.15 -4.35
C TYR A 88 -35.60 38.49 -5.84
N TRP A 89 -35.19 37.58 -6.72
CA TRP A 89 -35.48 37.65 -8.16
C TRP A 89 -36.98 37.88 -8.43
N ALA A 90 -37.86 37.14 -7.76
CA ALA A 90 -39.30 37.22 -7.98
C ALA A 90 -39.86 38.58 -7.56
N LEU A 91 -39.26 39.25 -6.58
CA LEU A 91 -39.73 40.56 -6.11
C LEU A 91 -39.60 41.65 -7.18
N VAL A 92 -38.65 41.50 -8.10
CA VAL A 92 -38.38 42.46 -9.19
C VAL A 92 -39.05 42.02 -10.48
N HIS A 93 -38.96 40.72 -10.81
CA HIS A 93 -39.40 40.20 -12.10
C HIS A 93 -40.85 39.68 -12.08
N ASP A 94 -41.46 39.54 -10.90
CA ASP A 94 -42.84 39.10 -10.72
C ASP A 94 -43.44 39.56 -9.37
N PRO A 95 -43.66 40.88 -9.22
CA PRO A 95 -44.14 41.44 -7.96
C PRO A 95 -45.51 40.90 -7.53
N ASP A 96 -46.37 40.50 -8.48
CA ASP A 96 -47.71 39.96 -8.22
C ASP A 96 -47.67 38.65 -7.40
N HIS A 97 -46.56 37.90 -7.46
CA HIS A 97 -46.39 36.64 -6.73
C HIS A 97 -45.26 36.73 -5.69
N ALA A 98 -44.89 37.95 -5.27
CA ALA A 98 -43.87 38.20 -4.24
C ALA A 98 -44.15 37.44 -2.93
N THR A 99 -45.41 37.46 -2.46
CA THR A 99 -45.83 36.73 -1.25
C THR A 99 -45.60 35.24 -1.36
N THR A 100 -45.93 34.65 -2.52
CA THR A 100 -45.73 33.20 -2.78
C THR A 100 -44.24 32.85 -2.79
N ALA A 101 -43.40 33.71 -3.37
CA ALA A 101 -41.95 33.50 -3.40
C ALA A 101 -41.29 33.61 -2.02
N LEU A 102 -41.70 34.58 -1.19
CA LEU A 102 -41.18 34.74 0.17
C LEU A 102 -41.69 33.66 1.14
N ALA A 103 -42.87 33.08 0.87
CA ALA A 103 -43.43 32.02 1.71
C ALA A 103 -42.57 30.75 1.74
N VAL A 104 -41.74 30.49 0.72
CA VAL A 104 -40.90 29.29 0.64
C VAL A 104 -39.50 29.45 1.25
N THR A 105 -39.09 30.65 1.67
CA THR A 105 -37.72 30.94 2.16
C THR A 105 -37.27 29.96 3.25
N ARG A 106 -38.09 29.73 4.30
CA ARG A 106 -37.74 28.79 5.38
C ARG A 106 -37.57 27.35 4.90
N ARG A 107 -38.34 26.93 3.88
CA ARG A 107 -38.23 25.58 3.31
C ARG A 107 -36.97 25.46 2.45
N LEU A 108 -36.63 26.48 1.66
CA LEU A 108 -35.37 26.54 0.90
C LEU A 108 -34.16 26.42 1.83
N GLU A 109 -34.12 27.19 2.91
CA GLU A 109 -33.04 27.12 3.90
C GLU A 109 -32.95 25.75 4.58
N ALA A 110 -34.09 25.12 4.86
CA ALA A 110 -34.13 23.77 5.44
C ALA A 110 -33.66 22.68 4.46
N ALA A 111 -33.95 22.82 3.16
CA ALA A 111 -33.43 21.95 2.11
C ALA A 111 -31.92 22.15 1.93
N ALA A 112 -31.45 23.40 1.91
CA ALA A 112 -30.03 23.74 1.82
C ALA A 112 -29.20 23.13 2.96
N ARG A 113 -29.67 23.23 4.22
CA ARG A 113 -29.00 22.59 5.37
C ARG A 113 -28.88 21.07 5.23
N ARG A 114 -29.80 20.42 4.52
CA ARG A 114 -29.80 18.97 4.26
C ARG A 114 -28.96 18.56 3.05
N ALA A 115 -28.55 19.50 2.20
CA ALA A 115 -27.85 19.18 0.95
C ALA A 115 -26.54 18.39 1.19
N ALA A 116 -25.81 18.70 2.26
CA ALA A 116 -24.56 18.00 2.59
C ALA A 116 -24.81 16.58 3.12
N THR A 117 -25.73 16.41 4.08
CA THR A 117 -25.91 15.13 4.80
C THR A 117 -26.93 14.20 4.17
N LYS A 118 -27.96 14.76 3.52
CA LYS A 118 -29.12 14.04 2.98
C LYS A 118 -29.49 14.60 1.58
N PRO A 119 -28.59 14.52 0.59
CA PRO A 119 -28.77 15.21 -0.70
C PRO A 119 -29.99 14.75 -1.49
N GLY A 120 -30.33 13.45 -1.44
CA GLY A 120 -31.54 12.93 -2.09
C GLY A 120 -32.82 13.53 -1.51
N HIS A 121 -32.93 13.61 -0.18
CA HIS A 121 -34.07 14.25 0.48
C HIS A 121 -34.13 15.75 0.17
N ALA A 122 -33.00 16.45 0.25
CA ALA A 122 -32.93 17.88 -0.09
C ALA A 122 -33.43 18.14 -1.53
N HIS A 123 -33.05 17.27 -2.49
CA HIS A 123 -33.52 17.38 -3.86
C HIS A 123 -35.03 17.16 -3.97
N THR A 124 -35.59 16.19 -3.24
CA THR A 124 -37.05 15.99 -3.14
C THR A 124 -37.74 17.22 -2.56
N ASP A 125 -37.19 17.84 -1.52
CA ASP A 125 -37.76 19.06 -0.94
C ASP A 125 -37.75 20.21 -1.95
N TYR A 126 -36.66 20.39 -2.71
CA TYR A 126 -36.62 21.39 -3.79
C TYR A 126 -37.65 21.12 -4.88
N ALA A 127 -37.86 19.86 -5.26
CA ALA A 127 -38.90 19.49 -6.21
C ALA A 127 -40.31 19.84 -5.70
N GLU A 128 -40.60 19.57 -4.43
CA GLU A 128 -41.87 19.95 -3.80
C GLU A 128 -42.06 21.45 -3.67
N ILE A 129 -40.97 22.21 -3.45
CA ILE A 129 -41.00 23.67 -3.45
C ILE A 129 -41.32 24.16 -4.87
N ALA A 130 -40.60 23.66 -5.89
CA ALA A 130 -40.81 24.01 -7.29
C ALA A 130 -42.26 23.85 -7.74
N ALA A 131 -42.88 22.72 -7.38
CA ALA A 131 -44.23 22.38 -7.78
C ALA A 131 -45.32 23.33 -7.25
N ARG A 132 -45.00 24.15 -6.23
CA ARG A 132 -45.94 25.12 -5.62
C ARG A 132 -45.72 26.54 -6.11
N LEU A 133 -44.73 26.77 -6.96
CA LEU A 133 -44.39 28.09 -7.46
C LEU A 133 -44.97 28.30 -8.87
N PRO A 134 -45.21 29.56 -9.29
CA PRO A 134 -45.51 29.88 -10.68
C PRO A 134 -44.43 29.33 -11.62
N ALA A 135 -44.81 28.87 -12.82
CA ALA A 135 -43.88 28.23 -13.76
C ALA A 135 -42.62 29.06 -14.04
N ARG A 136 -42.76 30.39 -14.18
CA ARG A 136 -41.63 31.33 -14.39
C ARG A 136 -40.65 31.42 -13.21
N HIS A 137 -41.01 30.96 -12.01
CA HIS A 137 -40.11 30.91 -10.84
C HIS A 137 -39.27 29.64 -10.81
N ALA A 138 -39.65 28.60 -11.56
CA ALA A 138 -39.02 27.30 -11.47
C ALA A 138 -37.52 27.37 -11.78
N ALA A 139 -37.13 28.07 -12.85
CA ALA A 139 -35.72 28.18 -13.25
C ALA A 139 -34.85 28.94 -12.22
N PRO A 140 -35.20 30.18 -11.79
CA PRO A 140 -34.46 30.86 -10.72
C PRO A 140 -34.37 30.06 -9.41
N MET A 141 -35.43 29.33 -9.05
CA MET A 141 -35.45 28.47 -7.86
C MET A 141 -34.52 27.26 -8.03
N TRP A 142 -34.53 26.60 -9.18
CA TRP A 142 -33.63 25.48 -9.46
C TRP A 142 -32.16 25.91 -9.57
N ASP A 143 -31.87 27.11 -10.07
CA ASP A 143 -30.53 27.70 -9.99
C ASP A 143 -30.12 27.90 -8.52
N GLU A 144 -31.02 28.36 -7.66
CA GLU A 144 -30.75 28.50 -6.23
C GLU A 144 -30.51 27.14 -5.54
N ALA A 145 -31.28 26.11 -5.90
CA ALA A 145 -31.04 24.75 -5.45
C ALA A 145 -29.67 24.21 -5.93
N ALA A 146 -29.29 24.50 -7.17
CA ALA A 146 -28.00 24.14 -7.72
C ALA A 146 -26.85 24.81 -6.93
N ARG A 147 -26.99 26.10 -6.55
CA ARG A 147 -26.04 26.79 -5.66
C ARG A 147 -25.92 26.13 -4.30
N ALA A 148 -27.04 25.71 -3.69
CA ALA A 148 -27.01 25.01 -2.41
C ALA A 148 -26.28 23.66 -2.50
N PHE A 149 -26.46 22.89 -3.58
CA PHE A 149 -25.71 21.66 -3.80
C PHE A 149 -24.23 21.89 -4.14
N THR A 150 -23.91 22.97 -4.85
CA THR A 150 -22.52 23.40 -5.06
C THR A 150 -21.83 23.74 -3.75
N ALA A 151 -22.47 24.53 -2.88
CA ALA A 151 -21.96 24.87 -1.56
C ALA A 151 -21.80 23.65 -0.63
N ALA A 152 -22.58 22.59 -0.87
CA ALA A 152 -22.48 21.31 -0.19
C ALA A 152 -21.52 20.31 -0.88
N GLU A 153 -20.77 20.75 -1.91
CA GLU A 153 -19.84 19.93 -2.70
C GLU A 153 -20.50 18.69 -3.33
N ARG A 154 -21.79 18.77 -3.67
CA ARG A 154 -22.57 17.70 -4.29
C ARG A 154 -22.76 17.97 -5.78
N ARG A 155 -21.67 17.88 -6.56
CA ARG A 155 -21.63 18.21 -8.00
C ARG A 155 -22.73 17.56 -8.84
N THR A 156 -23.01 16.26 -8.65
CA THR A 156 -24.04 15.54 -9.42
C THR A 156 -25.44 16.12 -9.20
N TYR A 157 -25.77 16.52 -7.98
CA TYR A 157 -27.06 17.15 -7.69
C TYR A 157 -27.11 18.59 -8.19
N ALA A 158 -26.01 19.35 -8.07
CA ALA A 158 -25.91 20.67 -8.68
C ALA A 158 -26.15 20.63 -10.19
N GLN A 159 -25.55 19.65 -10.90
CA GLN A 159 -25.79 19.42 -12.32
C GLN A 159 -27.26 19.10 -12.63
N ARG A 160 -27.90 18.21 -11.85
CA ARG A 160 -29.32 17.88 -12.03
C ARG A 160 -30.23 19.09 -11.86
N CYS A 161 -29.99 19.90 -10.82
CA CYS A 161 -30.74 21.13 -10.58
C CYS A 161 -30.52 22.14 -11.72
N PHE A 162 -29.29 22.32 -12.19
CA PHE A 162 -28.98 23.18 -13.34
C PHE A 162 -29.72 22.73 -14.61
N SER A 163 -29.63 21.43 -14.96
CA SER A 163 -30.34 20.88 -16.13
C SER A 163 -31.85 21.06 -16.01
N THR A 164 -32.40 20.97 -14.79
CA THR A 164 -33.83 21.18 -14.51
C THR A 164 -34.21 22.65 -14.65
N ALA A 165 -33.36 23.59 -14.20
CA ALA A 165 -33.56 25.01 -14.42
C ALA A 165 -33.64 25.34 -15.92
N ARG A 166 -32.67 24.87 -16.71
CA ARG A 166 -32.64 25.09 -18.17
C ARG A 166 -33.81 24.42 -18.90
N ALA A 167 -34.27 23.26 -18.43
CA ALA A 167 -35.49 22.63 -18.95
C ALA A 167 -36.75 23.46 -18.65
N ALA A 168 -36.84 24.03 -17.45
CA ALA A 168 -37.95 24.91 -17.08
C ALA A 168 -37.97 26.21 -17.91
N GLU A 169 -36.81 26.80 -18.21
CA GLU A 169 -36.72 27.99 -19.09
C GLU A 169 -37.23 27.72 -20.50
N ARG A 170 -36.85 26.58 -21.09
CA ARG A 170 -37.30 26.19 -22.44
C ARG A 170 -38.80 25.87 -22.50
N ALA A 171 -39.40 25.52 -21.38
CA ALA A 171 -40.85 25.28 -21.29
C ALA A 171 -41.66 26.58 -21.19
N LEU A 172 -41.01 27.75 -21.01
CA LEU A 172 -41.69 29.04 -21.00
C LEU A 172 -42.13 29.44 -22.41
N PRO A 173 -43.29 30.12 -22.56
CA PRO A 173 -43.74 30.63 -23.85
C PRO A 173 -42.75 31.59 -24.52
N GLU A 174 -42.04 32.38 -23.70
CA GLU A 174 -40.98 33.27 -24.14
C GLU A 174 -39.70 32.90 -23.36
N PRO A 175 -38.76 32.18 -23.99
CA PRO A 175 -37.52 31.80 -23.32
C PRO A 175 -36.64 33.03 -23.07
N PRO A 176 -35.82 33.02 -21.99
CA PRO A 176 -34.98 34.15 -21.64
C PRO A 176 -33.94 34.44 -22.72
N ASP A 177 -33.48 35.70 -22.75
CA ASP A 177 -32.35 36.10 -23.58
C ASP A 177 -31.08 35.34 -23.16
N LEU A 178 -30.31 34.84 -24.14
CA LEU A 178 -29.16 33.97 -23.89
C LEU A 178 -27.99 34.69 -23.22
N GLU A 179 -27.86 36.00 -23.43
CA GLU A 179 -26.85 36.82 -22.75
C GLU A 179 -27.29 37.11 -21.31
N SER A 180 -28.59 37.22 -21.03
CA SER A 180 -29.09 37.38 -19.65
C SER A 180 -28.78 36.19 -18.74
N VAL A 181 -28.78 34.96 -19.28
CA VAL A 181 -28.46 33.73 -18.52
C VAL A 181 -26.98 33.34 -18.58
N ARG A 182 -26.17 34.07 -19.36
CA ARG A 182 -24.74 33.76 -19.55
C ARG A 182 -23.97 33.72 -18.24
N ALA A 183 -24.22 34.66 -17.33
CA ALA A 183 -23.55 34.71 -16.03
C ALA A 183 -23.78 33.40 -15.25
N THR A 184 -25.00 32.88 -15.25
CA THR A 184 -25.39 31.62 -14.63
C THR A 184 -24.67 30.42 -15.28
N TYR A 185 -24.61 30.37 -16.62
CA TYR A 185 -23.84 29.32 -17.32
C TYR A 185 -22.34 29.36 -16.98
N LEU A 186 -21.75 30.54 -16.83
CA LEU A 186 -20.35 30.70 -16.47
C LEU A 186 -20.08 30.30 -15.00
N GLU A 187 -20.98 30.68 -14.09
CA GLU A 187 -20.97 30.29 -12.68
C GLU A 187 -20.97 28.75 -12.56
N PHE A 188 -21.95 28.10 -13.17
CA PHE A 188 -22.11 26.66 -13.06
C PHE A 188 -21.06 25.87 -13.86
N SER A 189 -20.51 26.45 -14.92
CA SER A 189 -19.38 25.85 -15.64
C SER A 189 -18.16 25.77 -14.71
N LEU A 190 -17.85 26.84 -13.97
CA LEU A 190 -16.69 26.87 -13.08
C LEU A 190 -16.74 25.81 -11.98
N VAL A 191 -17.93 25.40 -11.53
CA VAL A 191 -18.10 24.35 -10.51
C VAL A 191 -18.37 22.96 -11.11
N GLY A 192 -18.30 22.85 -12.45
CA GLY A 192 -18.46 21.60 -13.17
C GLY A 192 -19.91 21.09 -13.25
N ALA A 193 -20.90 21.94 -12.97
CA ALA A 193 -22.32 21.58 -12.95
C ALA A 193 -23.00 21.67 -14.33
N VAL A 194 -22.42 22.36 -15.32
CA VAL A 194 -22.99 22.40 -16.69
C VAL A 194 -22.58 21.17 -17.48
N GLY A 195 -23.53 20.29 -17.82
CA GLY A 195 -23.26 19.10 -18.64
C GLY A 195 -22.90 19.41 -20.09
N VAL A 196 -22.25 18.45 -20.77
CA VAL A 196 -21.80 18.60 -22.17
C VAL A 196 -22.98 18.86 -23.12
N ARG A 197 -24.12 18.23 -22.88
CA ARG A 197 -25.34 18.44 -23.65
C ARG A 197 -25.85 19.87 -23.52
N GLU A 198 -25.93 20.38 -22.30
CA GLU A 198 -26.36 21.75 -22.02
C GLU A 198 -25.42 22.78 -22.64
N VAL A 199 -24.09 22.54 -22.64
CA VAL A 199 -23.13 23.38 -23.36
C VAL A 199 -23.43 23.40 -24.86
N LYS A 200 -23.66 22.22 -25.47
CA LYS A 200 -23.95 22.12 -26.91
C LYS A 200 -25.22 22.86 -27.28
N GLU A 201 -26.32 22.60 -26.57
CA GLU A 201 -27.62 23.25 -26.77
C GLU A 201 -27.47 24.79 -26.65
N TYR A 202 -26.81 25.28 -25.59
CA TYR A 202 -26.59 26.72 -25.40
C TYR A 202 -25.76 27.35 -26.53
N VAL A 203 -24.69 26.69 -26.97
CA VAL A 203 -23.81 27.19 -28.03
C VAL A 203 -24.49 27.18 -29.40
N GLU A 204 -25.33 26.18 -29.68
CA GLU A 204 -26.15 26.13 -30.89
C GLU A 204 -27.15 27.28 -30.93
N ASP A 205 -27.87 27.51 -29.83
CA ASP A 205 -28.81 28.63 -29.70
C ASP A 205 -28.09 29.98 -29.81
N LEU A 206 -26.92 30.11 -29.18
CA LEU A 206 -26.08 31.32 -29.25
C LEU A 206 -25.63 31.59 -30.69
N GLY A 207 -25.27 30.54 -31.43
CA GLY A 207 -24.89 30.63 -32.84
C GLY A 207 -26.06 31.02 -33.74
N ALA A 208 -27.24 30.49 -33.48
CA ALA A 208 -28.45 30.81 -34.23
C ALA A 208 -28.90 32.27 -34.04
N ARG A 209 -28.82 32.80 -32.80
CA ARG A 209 -29.32 34.14 -32.47
C ARG A 209 -28.28 35.25 -32.59
N HIS A 210 -27.02 34.96 -32.30
CA HIS A 210 -25.94 35.97 -32.20
C HIS A 210 -24.75 35.68 -33.14
N GLY A 211 -24.85 34.65 -33.98
CA GLY A 211 -23.88 34.34 -35.01
C GLY A 211 -22.71 33.45 -34.57
N PRO A 212 -21.94 32.91 -35.53
CA PRO A 212 -20.95 31.86 -35.27
C PRO A 212 -19.75 32.33 -34.43
N ALA A 213 -19.37 33.61 -34.51
CA ALA A 213 -18.30 34.17 -33.69
C ALA A 213 -18.65 34.16 -32.19
N ARG A 214 -19.91 34.44 -31.84
CA ARG A 214 -20.37 34.38 -30.44
C ARG A 214 -20.50 32.95 -29.94
N ALA A 215 -20.99 32.03 -30.75
CA ALA A 215 -21.00 30.60 -30.42
C ALA A 215 -19.58 30.07 -30.13
N HIS A 216 -18.61 30.44 -30.97
CA HIS A 216 -17.22 30.09 -30.75
C HIS A 216 -16.69 30.59 -29.39
N ASP A 217 -16.86 31.88 -29.11
CA ASP A 217 -16.35 32.49 -27.87
C ASP A 217 -17.04 31.92 -26.63
N GLY A 218 -18.35 31.68 -26.71
CA GLY A 218 -19.14 31.04 -25.65
C GLY A 218 -18.69 29.60 -25.37
N LEU A 219 -18.48 28.79 -26.41
CA LEU A 219 -18.02 27.40 -26.25
C LEU A 219 -16.65 27.35 -25.59
N ARG A 220 -15.70 28.17 -26.05
CA ARG A 220 -14.34 28.22 -25.50
C ARG A 220 -14.34 28.63 -24.02
N ASP A 221 -15.05 29.70 -23.66
CA ASP A 221 -15.12 30.21 -22.28
C ASP A 221 -15.76 29.20 -21.32
N LEU A 222 -16.89 28.59 -21.72
CA LEU A 222 -17.57 27.57 -20.91
C LEU A 222 -16.71 26.32 -20.73
N ALA A 223 -16.11 25.81 -21.80
CA ALA A 223 -15.27 24.62 -21.74
C ALA A 223 -14.04 24.82 -20.85
N LEU A 224 -13.34 25.96 -20.99
CA LEU A 224 -12.16 26.25 -20.18
C LEU A 224 -12.52 26.46 -18.70
N ARG A 225 -13.63 27.13 -18.38
CA ARG A 225 -14.10 27.26 -16.99
C ARG A 225 -14.47 25.92 -16.38
N ARG A 226 -15.14 25.05 -17.16
CA ARG A 226 -15.44 23.67 -16.75
C ARG A 226 -14.18 22.88 -16.43
N CYS A 227 -13.14 23.02 -17.26
CA CYS A 227 -11.85 22.36 -17.02
C CYS A 227 -11.10 22.94 -15.82
N ARG A 228 -11.11 24.27 -15.64
CA ARG A 228 -10.58 24.94 -14.45
C ARG A 228 -11.29 24.52 -13.16
N GLY A 229 -12.57 24.15 -13.26
CA GLY A 229 -13.38 23.58 -12.19
C GLY A 229 -13.07 22.12 -11.82
N GLY A 230 -12.04 21.53 -12.43
CA GLY A 230 -11.64 20.14 -12.14
C GLY A 230 -12.41 19.08 -12.92
N VAL A 231 -13.09 19.45 -14.01
CA VAL A 231 -13.78 18.49 -14.88
C VAL A 231 -13.00 18.28 -16.17
N ALA A 232 -12.69 17.04 -16.53
CA ALA A 232 -11.91 16.75 -17.72
C ALA A 232 -12.58 17.23 -19.02
N PRO A 233 -11.79 17.59 -20.06
CA PRO A 233 -12.31 17.89 -21.39
C PRO A 233 -12.97 16.65 -21.99
N TRP A 234 -14.08 16.83 -22.71
CA TRP A 234 -14.74 15.73 -23.43
C TRP A 234 -14.07 15.49 -24.78
N VAL A 235 -14.22 14.26 -25.29
CA VAL A 235 -13.56 13.75 -26.51
C VAL A 235 -13.63 14.68 -27.71
N ASP A 236 -14.80 15.27 -27.98
CA ASP A 236 -15.04 16.08 -29.18
C ASP A 236 -14.76 17.58 -29.02
N LEU A 237 -14.34 18.06 -27.84
CA LEU A 237 -14.23 19.48 -27.53
C LEU A 237 -13.40 20.25 -28.57
N VAL A 238 -12.18 19.79 -28.84
CA VAL A 238 -11.23 20.46 -29.74
C VAL A 238 -11.78 20.54 -31.17
N ALA A 239 -12.46 19.48 -31.63
CA ALA A 239 -13.07 19.45 -32.95
C ALA A 239 -14.30 20.38 -33.05
N GLN A 240 -15.10 20.48 -31.98
CA GLN A 240 -16.26 21.36 -31.91
C GLN A 240 -15.86 22.83 -31.92
N VAL A 241 -14.87 23.21 -31.11
CA VAL A 241 -14.35 24.59 -31.11
C VAL A 241 -13.79 24.95 -32.49
N GLY A 242 -12.97 24.08 -33.10
CA GLY A 242 -12.46 24.31 -34.46
C GLY A 242 -13.55 24.42 -35.53
N THR A 243 -14.69 23.75 -35.35
CA THR A 243 -15.84 23.87 -36.26
C THR A 243 -16.50 25.24 -36.16
N TRP A 244 -16.71 25.74 -34.95
CA TRP A 244 -17.24 27.09 -34.74
C TRP A 244 -16.26 28.18 -35.16
N ALA A 245 -14.96 27.98 -34.95
CA ALA A 245 -13.92 28.90 -35.43
C ALA A 245 -13.98 29.04 -36.96
N ARG A 246 -14.09 27.91 -37.68
CA ARG A 246 -14.23 27.91 -39.14
C ARG A 246 -15.50 28.62 -39.60
N ARG A 247 -16.64 28.35 -38.95
CA ARG A 247 -17.92 29.04 -39.25
C ARG A 247 -17.84 30.55 -38.98
N ALA A 248 -17.01 30.97 -38.03
CA ALA A 248 -16.77 32.37 -37.71
C ALA A 248 -15.72 33.04 -38.62
N GLY A 249 -15.17 32.33 -39.62
CA GLY A 249 -14.12 32.85 -40.49
C GLY A 249 -12.76 33.02 -39.81
N ARG A 250 -12.53 32.36 -38.67
CA ARG A 250 -11.27 32.40 -37.90
C ARG A 250 -10.34 31.27 -38.34
N ASP A 251 -9.05 31.42 -38.05
CA ASP A 251 -8.07 30.34 -38.24
C ASP A 251 -8.29 29.22 -37.23
N HIS A 252 -9.09 28.24 -37.62
CA HIS A 252 -9.40 27.06 -36.82
C HIS A 252 -8.19 26.17 -36.49
N LYS A 253 -7.07 26.26 -37.22
CA LYS A 253 -5.86 25.50 -36.87
C LYS A 253 -5.13 26.18 -35.71
N ALA A 254 -4.91 27.48 -35.81
CA ALA A 254 -4.33 28.27 -34.72
C ALA A 254 -5.19 28.19 -33.45
N ASP A 255 -6.51 28.28 -33.58
CA ASP A 255 -7.42 28.23 -32.43
C ASP A 255 -7.42 26.85 -31.74
N ARG A 256 -7.36 25.74 -32.50
CA ARG A 256 -7.21 24.38 -31.93
C ARG A 256 -5.90 24.23 -31.16
N ARG A 257 -4.79 24.75 -31.70
CA ARG A 257 -3.49 24.75 -31.01
C ARG A 257 -3.59 25.53 -29.70
N ASP A 258 -4.12 26.74 -29.75
CA ASP A 258 -4.23 27.60 -28.57
C ASP A 258 -5.18 26.99 -27.52
N LEU A 259 -6.24 26.30 -27.94
CA LEU A 259 -7.12 25.57 -27.02
C LEU A 259 -6.40 24.39 -26.37
N LEU A 260 -5.66 23.59 -27.14
CA LEU A 260 -4.88 22.48 -26.60
C LEU A 260 -3.84 22.97 -25.59
N ARG A 261 -3.15 24.08 -25.88
CA ARG A 261 -2.23 24.72 -24.91
C ARG A 261 -2.96 25.06 -23.60
N ASP A 262 -4.07 25.78 -23.68
CA ASP A 262 -4.85 26.18 -22.49
C ASP A 262 -5.39 24.97 -21.71
N LEU A 263 -5.80 23.89 -22.39
CA LEU A 263 -6.30 22.68 -21.75
C LEU A 263 -5.17 21.89 -21.07
N LEU A 264 -4.02 21.74 -21.70
CA LEU A 264 -2.89 20.97 -21.16
C LEU A 264 -2.29 21.61 -19.90
N GLU A 265 -2.45 22.92 -19.72
CA GLU A 265 -2.08 23.59 -18.47
C GLU A 265 -2.96 23.19 -17.27
N LEU A 266 -4.14 22.62 -17.51
CA LEU A 266 -5.10 22.28 -16.48
C LEU A 266 -4.91 20.84 -15.99
N PRO A 267 -4.71 20.60 -14.67
CA PRO A 267 -4.54 19.25 -14.12
C PRO A 267 -5.71 18.31 -14.41
N ALA A 268 -6.92 18.85 -14.55
CA ALA A 268 -8.13 18.08 -14.90
C ALA A 268 -8.00 17.33 -16.23
N THR A 269 -7.14 17.81 -17.14
CA THR A 269 -6.91 17.19 -18.44
C THR A 269 -6.26 15.82 -18.33
N ALA A 270 -5.46 15.55 -17.28
CA ALA A 270 -4.93 14.21 -17.01
C ALA A 270 -6.05 13.16 -16.82
N GLN A 271 -7.25 13.59 -16.41
CA GLN A 271 -8.40 12.70 -16.20
C GLN A 271 -9.31 12.59 -17.43
N ALA A 272 -8.88 13.09 -18.59
CA ALA A 272 -9.64 12.94 -19.83
C ALA A 272 -9.70 11.49 -20.28
N GLU A 273 -10.84 11.11 -20.86
CA GLU A 273 -11.05 9.78 -21.44
C GLU A 273 -10.03 9.49 -22.55
N ASP A 274 -9.65 8.22 -22.74
CA ASP A 274 -8.66 7.79 -23.75
C ASP A 274 -9.01 8.26 -25.16
N GLY A 275 -10.30 8.40 -25.46
CA GLY A 275 -10.79 8.93 -26.73
C GLY A 275 -10.35 10.38 -27.00
N PHE A 276 -10.24 11.22 -25.96
CA PHE A 276 -9.71 12.58 -26.07
C PHE A 276 -8.24 12.56 -26.47
N TRP A 277 -7.43 11.75 -25.78
CA TRP A 277 -5.99 11.62 -26.03
C TRP A 277 -5.72 11.05 -27.43
N THR A 278 -6.34 9.92 -27.75
CA THR A 278 -6.20 9.25 -29.06
C THR A 278 -6.58 10.19 -30.22
N LYS A 279 -7.69 10.92 -30.09
CA LYS A 279 -8.18 11.83 -31.14
C LYS A 279 -7.28 13.05 -31.37
N ASN A 280 -6.56 13.50 -30.33
CA ASN A 280 -5.73 14.70 -30.39
C ASN A 280 -4.23 14.41 -30.42
N ALA A 281 -3.80 13.15 -30.32
CA ALA A 281 -2.40 12.74 -30.20
C ALA A 281 -1.50 13.39 -31.26
N ALA A 282 -1.85 13.29 -32.55
CA ALA A 282 -1.04 13.87 -33.62
C ALA A 282 -0.87 15.39 -33.50
N ALA A 283 -1.94 16.10 -33.16
CA ALA A 283 -1.89 17.56 -33.00
C ALA A 283 -1.09 17.96 -31.74
N ILE A 284 -1.26 17.22 -30.64
CA ILE A 284 -0.49 17.44 -29.40
C ILE A 284 1.00 17.23 -29.68
N THR A 285 1.38 16.14 -30.35
CA THR A 285 2.77 15.84 -30.71
C THR A 285 3.37 16.89 -31.64
N GLU A 286 2.64 17.32 -32.68
CA GLU A 286 3.06 18.38 -33.59
C GLU A 286 3.32 19.69 -32.83
N HIS A 287 2.36 20.13 -32.02
CA HIS A 287 2.48 21.38 -31.27
C HIS A 287 3.52 21.31 -30.16
N ALA A 288 3.69 20.16 -29.51
CA ALA A 288 4.74 19.95 -28.50
C ALA A 288 6.14 20.09 -29.10
N ARG A 289 6.37 19.76 -30.37
CA ARG A 289 7.67 19.97 -31.03
C ARG A 289 8.00 21.46 -31.19
N GLU A 290 6.99 22.31 -31.34
CA GLU A 290 7.16 23.74 -31.58
C GLU A 290 7.12 24.56 -30.28
N ASP A 291 6.26 24.20 -29.32
CA ASP A 291 5.94 25.03 -28.15
C ASP A 291 6.49 24.41 -26.83
N PRO A 292 7.47 25.07 -26.15
CA PRO A 292 7.99 24.61 -24.86
C PRO A 292 6.94 24.58 -23.75
N ALA A 293 5.92 25.44 -23.78
CA ALA A 293 4.88 25.45 -22.76
C ALA A 293 4.06 24.14 -22.80
N ILE A 294 3.80 23.63 -24.00
CA ILE A 294 3.12 22.33 -24.19
C ILE A 294 3.99 21.18 -23.67
N ARG A 295 5.31 21.20 -23.95
CA ARG A 295 6.24 20.19 -23.42
C ARG A 295 6.24 20.16 -21.90
N ALA A 296 6.35 21.33 -21.26
CA ALA A 296 6.28 21.46 -19.82
C ALA A 296 4.93 20.99 -19.25
N ALA A 297 3.83 21.27 -19.95
CA ALA A 297 2.50 20.79 -19.57
C ALA A 297 2.39 19.26 -19.62
N LEU A 298 2.89 18.62 -20.69
CA LEU A 298 2.90 17.16 -20.83
C LEU A 298 3.70 16.48 -19.71
N LEU A 299 4.88 17.03 -19.34
CA LEU A 299 5.69 16.52 -18.23
C LEU A 299 4.94 16.57 -16.89
N ARG A 300 4.13 17.61 -16.65
CA ARG A 300 3.30 17.74 -15.44
C ARG A 300 2.14 16.76 -15.41
N LEU A 301 1.50 16.52 -16.55
CA LEU A 301 0.35 15.60 -16.63
C LEU A 301 0.76 14.12 -16.58
N ALA A 302 1.98 13.80 -17.01
CA ALA A 302 2.47 12.43 -17.13
C ALA A 302 2.30 11.59 -15.85
N GLU A 303 2.49 12.15 -14.66
CA GLU A 303 2.32 11.40 -13.40
C GLU A 303 0.89 10.84 -13.23
N GLY A 304 -0.12 11.61 -13.64
CA GLY A 304 -1.53 11.22 -13.52
C GLY A 304 -2.00 10.24 -14.60
N THR A 305 -1.22 10.07 -15.66
CA THR A 305 -1.68 9.37 -16.88
C THR A 305 -0.81 8.17 -17.25
N ILE A 306 0.49 8.21 -16.94
CA ILE A 306 1.44 7.14 -17.24
C ILE A 306 0.95 5.80 -16.69
N ARG A 307 0.36 5.79 -15.50
CA ARG A 307 -0.15 4.56 -14.86
C ARG A 307 -1.24 3.86 -15.67
N ALA A 308 -2.04 4.60 -16.42
CA ALA A 308 -3.15 4.03 -17.18
C ALA A 308 -2.63 3.25 -18.39
N ASP A 309 -1.67 3.83 -19.11
CA ASP A 309 -1.09 3.23 -20.33
C ASP A 309 0.32 3.80 -20.63
N PRO A 310 1.39 3.21 -20.05
CA PRO A 310 2.75 3.66 -20.32
C PRO A 310 3.16 3.53 -21.79
N GLU A 311 2.65 2.52 -22.50
CA GLU A 311 2.95 2.26 -23.91
C GLU A 311 2.40 3.34 -24.83
N TYR A 312 1.30 4.00 -24.45
CA TYR A 312 0.80 5.18 -25.14
C TYR A 312 1.54 6.47 -24.73
N TRP A 313 1.74 6.66 -23.42
CA TRP A 313 2.22 7.93 -22.88
C TRP A 313 3.70 8.19 -23.08
N VAL A 314 4.55 7.16 -23.00
CA VAL A 314 5.99 7.33 -23.21
C VAL A 314 6.30 7.79 -24.64
N PRO A 315 5.77 7.16 -25.72
CA PRO A 315 5.97 7.67 -27.07
C PRO A 315 5.49 9.11 -27.25
N LEU A 316 4.34 9.50 -26.67
CA LEU A 316 3.86 10.88 -26.73
C LEU A 316 4.85 11.89 -26.13
N LEU A 317 5.46 11.57 -24.99
CA LEU A 317 6.46 12.41 -24.33
C LEU A 317 7.77 12.49 -25.13
N VAL A 318 8.22 11.37 -25.69
CA VAL A 318 9.46 11.29 -26.48
C VAL A 318 9.29 11.98 -27.83
N ASP A 319 8.26 11.63 -28.60
CA ASP A 319 7.99 12.19 -29.92
C ASP A 319 7.64 13.67 -29.87
N GLY A 320 6.99 14.11 -28.79
CA GLY A 320 6.71 15.50 -28.48
C GLY A 320 7.91 16.29 -27.95
N ARG A 321 9.10 15.65 -27.83
CA ARG A 321 10.35 16.25 -27.32
C ARG A 321 10.25 16.76 -25.88
N ALA A 322 9.28 16.29 -25.11
CA ALA A 322 9.05 16.73 -23.73
C ALA A 322 10.20 16.29 -22.82
N VAL A 323 10.68 15.06 -22.99
CA VAL A 323 11.82 14.52 -22.24
C VAL A 323 13.11 15.27 -22.59
N ASP A 324 13.35 15.56 -23.87
CA ASP A 324 14.50 16.36 -24.32
C ASP A 324 14.46 17.78 -23.72
N HIS A 325 13.27 18.36 -23.63
CA HIS A 325 13.08 19.67 -23.01
C HIS A 325 13.41 19.65 -21.52
N LEU A 326 13.01 18.61 -20.78
CA LEU A 326 13.39 18.42 -19.38
C LEU A 326 14.91 18.27 -19.23
N ALA A 327 15.55 17.46 -20.09
CA ALA A 327 17.00 17.31 -20.08
C ALA A 327 17.74 18.63 -20.32
N ALA A 328 17.25 19.45 -21.26
CA ALA A 328 17.90 20.69 -21.66
C ALA A 328 17.64 21.87 -20.72
N THR A 329 16.44 21.97 -20.13
CA THR A 329 15.98 23.18 -19.43
C THR A 329 15.65 22.96 -17.96
N GLY A 330 15.59 21.72 -17.49
CA GLY A 330 15.27 21.42 -16.10
C GLY A 330 16.26 22.05 -15.12
N GLU A 331 15.78 22.40 -13.95
CA GLU A 331 16.63 22.85 -12.84
C GLU A 331 17.47 21.70 -12.28
N HIS A 332 18.51 22.03 -11.51
CA HIS A 332 19.41 21.02 -10.94
C HIS A 332 18.64 19.99 -10.10
N GLY A 333 18.70 18.72 -10.48
CA GLY A 333 18.03 17.61 -9.81
C GLY A 333 16.56 17.41 -10.21
N GLU A 334 15.97 18.29 -11.03
CA GLU A 334 14.57 18.19 -11.45
C GLU A 334 14.32 16.92 -12.28
N ALA A 335 15.25 16.57 -13.18
CA ALA A 335 15.14 15.38 -14.02
C ALA A 335 15.10 14.09 -13.18
N ALA A 336 15.91 14.00 -12.12
CA ALA A 336 15.91 12.85 -11.21
C ALA A 336 14.59 12.75 -10.44
N GLN A 337 14.12 13.87 -9.86
CA GLN A 337 12.86 13.91 -9.13
C GLN A 337 11.65 13.59 -10.02
N TRP A 338 11.65 14.07 -11.26
CA TRP A 338 10.59 13.75 -12.21
C TRP A 338 10.60 12.26 -12.58
N LEU A 339 11.77 11.69 -12.92
CA LEU A 339 11.90 10.27 -13.24
C LEU A 339 11.44 9.39 -12.07
N GLU A 340 11.81 9.74 -10.83
CA GLU A 340 11.34 9.04 -9.63
C GLU A 340 9.82 9.04 -9.49
N ARG A 341 9.16 10.19 -9.72
CA ARG A 341 7.69 10.30 -9.68
C ARG A 341 7.05 9.44 -10.77
N ILE A 342 7.56 9.49 -12.00
CA ILE A 342 7.02 8.72 -13.12
C ILE A 342 7.19 7.21 -12.92
N VAL A 343 8.37 6.77 -12.51
CA VAL A 343 8.63 5.35 -12.17
C VAL A 343 7.66 4.91 -11.06
N THR A 344 7.50 5.71 -10.01
CA THR A 344 6.61 5.39 -8.90
C THR A 344 5.15 5.31 -9.36
N ALA A 345 4.70 6.24 -10.20
CA ALA A 345 3.35 6.27 -10.74
C ALA A 345 3.05 5.09 -11.68
N ALA A 346 4.04 4.65 -12.46
CA ALA A 346 3.90 3.54 -13.40
C ALA A 346 3.81 2.15 -12.73
N ILE A 347 4.15 2.04 -11.44
CA ILE A 347 4.10 0.77 -10.73
C ILE A 347 2.65 0.43 -10.35
N HIS A 348 2.09 -0.62 -10.95
CA HIS A 348 0.74 -1.10 -10.65
C HIS A 348 0.62 -1.75 -9.25
N ASP A 349 1.59 -2.59 -8.88
CA ASP A 349 1.68 -3.25 -7.58
C ASP A 349 3.02 -2.92 -6.91
N PRO A 350 3.06 -2.17 -5.81
CA PRO A 350 4.31 -1.87 -5.11
C PRO A 350 5.10 -3.11 -4.68
N TRP A 351 4.43 -4.22 -4.38
CA TRP A 351 5.04 -5.47 -3.91
C TRP A 351 5.57 -6.34 -5.04
N ARG A 352 5.01 -6.24 -6.26
CA ARG A 352 5.31 -7.14 -7.39
C ARG A 352 5.63 -6.45 -8.72
N GLY A 353 5.62 -5.13 -8.75
CA GLY A 353 5.77 -4.34 -9.97
C GLY A 353 7.17 -3.80 -10.16
N GLN A 354 7.77 -4.11 -11.30
CA GLN A 354 8.74 -3.25 -11.96
C GLN A 354 8.01 -2.14 -12.71
N PRO A 355 8.65 -0.97 -12.94
CA PRO A 355 8.16 -0.05 -13.95
C PRO A 355 8.12 -0.77 -15.30
N ASP A 356 7.12 -0.47 -16.12
CA ASP A 356 7.01 -1.02 -17.47
C ASP A 356 8.23 -0.63 -18.32
N ASN A 357 8.62 -1.49 -19.26
CA ASN A 357 9.79 -1.26 -20.11
C ASN A 357 9.74 0.07 -20.85
N ALA A 358 8.54 0.49 -21.30
CA ALA A 358 8.33 1.80 -21.88
C ALA A 358 8.89 2.91 -20.99
N VAL A 359 8.64 2.87 -19.67
CA VAL A 359 9.13 3.87 -18.72
C VAL A 359 10.65 3.83 -18.57
N LEU A 360 11.26 2.64 -18.62
CA LEU A 360 12.72 2.52 -18.57
C LEU A 360 13.40 3.19 -19.77
N THR A 361 12.74 3.27 -20.93
CA THR A 361 13.29 3.97 -22.10
C THR A 361 13.48 5.48 -21.87
N LEU A 362 12.86 6.07 -20.85
CA LEU A 362 13.02 7.48 -20.49
C LEU A 362 14.39 7.80 -19.87
N VAL A 363 15.12 6.80 -19.38
CA VAL A 363 16.42 7.01 -18.71
C VAL A 363 17.48 7.50 -19.70
N ALA A 364 17.57 6.87 -20.88
CA ALA A 364 18.62 7.17 -21.86
C ALA A 364 18.57 8.64 -22.36
N PRO A 365 17.41 9.21 -22.75
CA PRO A 365 17.32 10.63 -23.12
C PRO A 365 17.66 11.60 -21.98
N LEU A 366 17.46 11.20 -20.71
CA LEU A 366 17.77 12.00 -19.54
C LEU A 366 19.21 11.82 -19.04
N ALA A 367 19.94 10.80 -19.52
CA ALA A 367 21.20 10.34 -18.93
C ALA A 367 22.28 11.42 -18.84
N GLU A 368 22.44 12.24 -19.88
CA GLU A 368 23.40 13.34 -19.85
C GLU A 368 23.09 14.33 -18.74
N ARG A 369 21.81 14.71 -18.61
CA ARG A 369 21.38 15.64 -17.57
C ARG A 369 21.53 15.05 -16.17
N LEU A 370 21.10 13.80 -15.99
CA LEU A 370 21.20 13.08 -14.71
C LEU A 370 22.67 12.94 -14.26
N ARG A 371 23.60 12.67 -15.20
CA ARG A 371 25.03 12.64 -14.91
C ARG A 371 25.59 14.02 -14.55
N ALA A 372 25.17 15.07 -15.26
CA ALA A 372 25.62 16.43 -15.02
C ALA A 372 25.15 16.96 -13.66
N ASP A 373 23.91 16.66 -13.27
CA ASP A 373 23.36 17.05 -11.97
C ASP A 373 23.97 16.26 -10.81
N ALA A 374 24.49 15.05 -11.06
CA ALA A 374 25.08 14.19 -10.04
C ALA A 374 24.16 13.91 -8.82
N VAL A 375 22.84 14.12 -8.96
CA VAL A 375 21.82 13.78 -7.98
C VAL A 375 21.44 12.30 -8.17
N PRO A 376 21.64 11.44 -7.17
CA PRO A 376 21.31 10.02 -7.30
C PRO A 376 19.83 9.79 -7.57
N VAL A 377 19.52 8.99 -8.60
CA VAL A 377 18.16 8.52 -8.88
C VAL A 377 17.82 7.40 -7.89
N ARG A 378 16.70 7.54 -7.17
CA ARG A 378 16.19 6.50 -6.30
C ARG A 378 15.73 5.28 -7.11
N VAL A 379 16.40 4.14 -6.90
CA VAL A 379 16.06 2.87 -7.56
C VAL A 379 15.30 1.90 -6.66
N TRP A 380 14.62 2.41 -5.63
CA TRP A 380 13.85 1.62 -4.67
C TRP A 380 12.51 2.28 -4.33
N THR A 381 11.59 1.49 -3.80
CA THR A 381 10.30 1.97 -3.31
C THR A 381 10.11 1.57 -1.85
N GLU A 382 9.59 2.50 -1.05
CA GLU A 382 9.13 2.21 0.30
C GLU A 382 7.74 1.59 0.27
N LEU A 383 7.60 0.45 0.93
CA LEU A 383 6.34 -0.21 1.16
C LEU A 383 5.74 0.20 2.49
N ARG A 384 4.46 -0.12 2.67
CA ARG A 384 3.81 -0.03 3.99
C ARG A 384 4.62 -0.84 5.00
N GLN A 385 4.83 -0.28 6.19
CA GLN A 385 5.65 -0.84 7.30
C GLN A 385 7.18 -0.63 7.17
N GLY A 386 7.65 0.22 6.26
CA GLY A 386 9.07 0.63 6.20
C GLY A 386 9.99 -0.34 5.47
N HIS A 387 9.44 -1.35 4.79
CA HIS A 387 10.21 -2.24 3.93
C HIS A 387 10.60 -1.52 2.63
N ARG A 388 11.88 -1.59 2.25
CA ARG A 388 12.38 -1.02 0.99
C ARG A 388 12.63 -2.14 -0.02
N LEU A 389 12.01 -2.04 -1.20
CA LEU A 389 12.23 -2.96 -2.32
C LEU A 389 13.01 -2.28 -3.44
N LEU A 390 14.06 -2.95 -3.90
CA LEU A 390 14.86 -2.52 -5.03
C LEU A 390 14.09 -2.71 -6.36
N ARG A 391 14.27 -1.80 -7.31
CA ARG A 391 13.76 -1.86 -8.69
C ARG A 391 14.90 -2.24 -9.62
N PHE A 392 15.12 -3.54 -9.78
CA PHE A 392 16.35 -4.06 -10.40
C PHE A 392 16.49 -3.69 -11.88
N ALA A 393 15.38 -3.63 -12.63
CA ALA A 393 15.41 -3.20 -14.03
C ALA A 393 15.74 -1.71 -14.20
N LEU A 394 15.30 -0.86 -13.25
CA LEU A 394 15.69 0.54 -13.22
C LEU A 394 17.16 0.71 -12.81
N LEU A 395 17.64 -0.07 -11.84
CA LEU A 395 19.06 -0.10 -11.47
C LEU A 395 19.93 -0.49 -12.67
N ASP A 396 19.59 -1.55 -13.41
CA ASP A 396 20.30 -1.94 -14.64
C ASP A 396 20.35 -0.82 -15.67
N THR A 397 19.19 -0.21 -15.93
CA THR A 397 19.08 0.88 -16.90
C THR A 397 19.94 2.07 -16.49
N ALA A 398 19.88 2.48 -15.23
CA ALA A 398 20.67 3.60 -14.72
C ALA A 398 22.19 3.30 -14.75
N VAL A 399 22.61 2.08 -14.40
CA VAL A 399 24.02 1.68 -14.46
C VAL A 399 24.51 1.62 -15.91
N GLY A 400 23.72 1.08 -16.84
CA GLY A 400 24.01 1.08 -18.27
C GLY A 400 24.25 2.48 -18.83
N GLU A 401 23.44 3.45 -18.40
CA GLU A 401 23.54 4.86 -18.78
C GLU A 401 24.54 5.68 -17.92
N ARG A 402 25.22 5.02 -16.97
CA ARG A 402 26.16 5.61 -16.00
C ARG A 402 25.54 6.74 -15.16
N VAL A 403 24.26 6.65 -14.87
CA VAL A 403 23.51 7.56 -14.02
C VAL A 403 23.80 7.24 -12.54
N PRO A 404 24.06 8.25 -11.68
CA PRO A 404 24.18 8.03 -10.23
C PRO A 404 22.88 7.47 -9.65
N VAL A 405 22.98 6.47 -8.77
CA VAL A 405 21.82 5.79 -8.16
C VAL A 405 21.90 5.79 -6.64
N ASP A 406 20.73 5.86 -6.01
CA ASP A 406 20.55 5.56 -4.59
C ASP A 406 19.79 4.24 -4.44
N GLU A 407 20.45 3.25 -3.83
CA GLU A 407 19.86 1.95 -3.50
C GLU A 407 19.19 1.93 -2.12
N GLY A 408 19.46 2.90 -1.24
CA GLY A 408 18.79 3.09 0.04
C GLY A 408 18.87 1.90 1.01
N GLY A 409 19.84 0.99 0.84
CA GLY A 409 19.90 -0.28 1.56
C GLY A 409 18.68 -1.17 1.31
N ALA A 410 18.00 -0.95 0.18
CA ALA A 410 16.80 -1.69 -0.18
C ALA A 410 17.13 -3.16 -0.39
N LYS A 411 16.18 -4.00 -0.02
CA LYS A 411 16.31 -5.42 -0.21
C LYS A 411 15.96 -5.76 -1.66
N ALA A 412 16.86 -6.46 -2.35
CA ALA A 412 16.55 -7.08 -3.64
C ALA A 412 15.76 -8.39 -3.43
N ASP A 413 14.75 -8.65 -4.25
CA ASP A 413 13.91 -9.85 -4.16
C ASP A 413 13.38 -10.30 -5.54
N ILE A 414 12.77 -11.48 -5.68
CA ILE A 414 12.17 -11.93 -6.97
C ILE A 414 11.12 -10.96 -7.51
N PRO A 415 10.25 -10.34 -6.68
CA PRO A 415 9.41 -9.24 -7.14
C PRO A 415 10.19 -8.02 -7.70
N SER A 416 11.48 -7.90 -7.39
CA SER A 416 12.39 -6.94 -8.02
C SER A 416 12.78 -7.32 -9.45
N LEU A 417 12.51 -8.56 -9.89
CA LEU A 417 12.81 -9.08 -11.23
C LEU A 417 11.55 -9.21 -12.09
N LEU A 418 10.43 -9.64 -11.53
CA LEU A 418 9.20 -9.94 -12.28
C LEU A 418 8.30 -8.69 -12.44
N SER A 419 7.67 -8.53 -13.60
CA SER A 419 6.58 -7.56 -13.79
C SER A 419 5.23 -8.20 -13.45
N GLY A 420 4.31 -7.42 -12.87
CA GLY A 420 3.05 -7.91 -12.32
C GLY A 420 2.01 -8.43 -13.34
N ARG A 421 2.31 -8.48 -14.64
CA ARG A 421 1.34 -8.91 -15.65
C ARG A 421 1.66 -10.20 -16.39
N ARG A 422 2.87 -10.77 -16.30
CA ARG A 422 3.26 -11.91 -17.14
C ARG A 422 4.55 -12.58 -16.65
N THR A 423 4.55 -13.90 -16.54
CA THR A 423 5.69 -14.77 -16.17
C THR A 423 6.76 -14.89 -17.27
N ASP A 424 6.81 -13.90 -18.16
CA ASP A 424 7.64 -13.79 -19.35
C ASP A 424 8.48 -12.53 -19.16
N LEU A 425 9.50 -12.68 -18.31
CA LEU A 425 10.46 -11.65 -17.89
C LEU A 425 11.01 -10.86 -19.10
N PRO A 426 10.74 -9.56 -19.20
CA PRO A 426 11.53 -8.70 -20.05
C PRO A 426 12.89 -8.45 -19.40
N LEU A 427 13.95 -8.61 -20.20
CA LEU A 427 15.27 -8.08 -19.91
C LEU A 427 15.15 -6.55 -19.71
N GLY A 428 15.88 -5.97 -18.75
CA GLY A 428 16.15 -4.53 -18.79
C GLY A 428 16.68 -4.14 -20.18
N PRO A 429 16.58 -2.88 -20.60
CA PRO A 429 16.99 -2.45 -21.94
C PRO A 429 18.45 -2.83 -22.30
N HIS A 430 19.31 -3.08 -21.31
CA HIS A 430 20.70 -3.52 -21.50
C HIS A 430 20.96 -5.00 -21.12
N GLY A 431 19.92 -5.75 -20.77
CA GLY A 431 20.01 -7.15 -20.41
C GLY A 431 20.89 -7.45 -19.20
N TYR A 432 21.00 -6.56 -18.22
CA TYR A 432 21.81 -6.76 -17.00
C TYR A 432 23.32 -6.81 -17.19
N ALA A 433 23.84 -6.80 -18.42
CA ALA A 433 25.29 -6.90 -18.67
C ALA A 433 26.10 -5.75 -18.03
N PRO A 434 25.68 -4.47 -18.12
CA PRO A 434 26.40 -3.37 -17.46
C PRO A 434 26.38 -3.50 -15.94
N LEU A 435 25.24 -3.88 -15.37
CA LEU A 435 25.07 -4.07 -13.93
C LEU A 435 25.99 -5.17 -13.38
N LEU A 436 26.06 -6.29 -14.08
CA LEU A 436 26.91 -7.43 -13.70
C LEU A 436 28.41 -7.14 -13.86
N ALA A 437 28.79 -6.22 -14.74
CA ALA A 437 30.18 -5.82 -14.93
C ALA A 437 30.67 -4.79 -13.91
N ASP A 438 29.77 -4.13 -13.17
CA ASP A 438 30.13 -3.08 -12.21
C ASP A 438 30.29 -3.65 -10.79
N PRO A 439 31.53 -3.70 -10.25
CA PRO A 439 31.79 -4.30 -8.93
C PRO A 439 31.13 -3.55 -7.78
N ARG A 440 30.71 -2.28 -7.96
CA ARG A 440 30.01 -1.50 -6.93
C ARG A 440 28.65 -2.09 -6.56
N HIS A 441 28.05 -2.85 -7.46
CA HIS A 441 26.74 -3.47 -7.27
C HIS A 441 26.83 -4.99 -7.03
N ALA A 442 28.05 -5.54 -6.89
CA ALA A 442 28.26 -6.98 -6.72
C ALA A 442 27.54 -7.55 -5.49
N ASP A 443 27.57 -6.85 -4.36
CA ASP A 443 26.88 -7.28 -3.13
C ASP A 443 25.35 -7.27 -3.31
N THR A 444 24.82 -6.28 -4.01
CA THR A 444 23.38 -6.18 -4.32
C THR A 444 22.94 -7.31 -5.25
N VAL A 445 23.73 -7.63 -6.27
CA VAL A 445 23.50 -8.76 -7.16
C VAL A 445 23.60 -10.08 -6.40
N ALA A 446 24.62 -10.26 -5.56
CA ALA A 446 24.80 -11.47 -4.75
C ALA A 446 23.62 -11.67 -3.78
N ALA A 447 23.16 -10.61 -3.11
CA ALA A 447 22.01 -10.66 -2.22
C ALA A 447 20.70 -11.00 -2.95
N LEU A 448 20.52 -10.50 -4.18
CA LEU A 448 19.41 -10.87 -5.04
C LEU A 448 19.48 -12.36 -5.39
N VAL A 449 20.64 -12.83 -5.86
CA VAL A 449 20.86 -14.21 -6.29
C VAL A 449 20.60 -15.16 -5.12
N ASP A 450 21.22 -14.91 -3.97
CA ASP A 450 21.07 -15.71 -2.76
C ASP A 450 19.60 -15.83 -2.32
N ARG A 451 18.89 -14.69 -2.24
CA ARG A 451 17.48 -14.72 -1.84
C ARG A 451 16.61 -15.44 -2.85
N SER A 452 16.83 -15.19 -4.14
CA SER A 452 16.05 -15.78 -5.23
C SER A 452 16.23 -17.30 -5.28
N VAL A 453 17.46 -17.79 -5.12
CA VAL A 453 17.75 -19.23 -5.04
C VAL A 453 17.17 -19.82 -3.76
N SER A 454 17.44 -19.21 -2.60
CA SER A 454 17.08 -19.76 -1.29
C SER A 454 15.57 -19.80 -1.00
N HIS A 455 14.80 -18.82 -1.49
CA HIS A 455 13.38 -18.68 -1.14
C HIS A 455 12.42 -18.98 -2.30
N HIS A 456 12.91 -18.96 -3.54
CA HIS A 456 12.04 -19.00 -4.73
C HIS A 456 12.52 -19.98 -5.81
N GLY A 457 13.50 -20.83 -5.48
CA GLY A 457 13.84 -21.97 -6.33
C GLY A 457 14.54 -21.62 -7.65
N ALA A 458 15.23 -20.47 -7.71
CA ALA A 458 16.06 -20.01 -8.83
C ALA A 458 15.37 -19.75 -10.18
N TYR A 459 14.09 -20.10 -10.34
CA TYR A 459 13.41 -20.08 -11.64
C TYR A 459 13.48 -18.73 -12.37
N GLY A 460 13.21 -17.62 -11.66
CA GLY A 460 13.24 -16.28 -12.26
C GLY A 460 14.63 -15.83 -12.73
N LEU A 461 15.70 -16.30 -12.09
CA LEU A 461 17.07 -16.03 -12.54
C LEU A 461 17.41 -16.89 -13.76
N TRP A 462 16.92 -18.13 -13.78
CA TRP A 462 17.24 -19.11 -14.82
C TRP A 462 16.74 -18.72 -16.21
N THR A 463 15.61 -18.00 -16.23
CA THR A 463 14.99 -17.43 -17.44
C THR A 463 15.74 -16.20 -17.98
N VAL A 464 16.68 -15.63 -17.23
CA VAL A 464 17.46 -14.45 -17.61
C VAL A 464 18.90 -14.88 -17.94
N PRO A 465 19.30 -14.93 -19.23
CA PRO A 465 20.57 -15.56 -19.62
C PRO A 465 21.82 -15.03 -18.89
N PRO A 466 22.00 -13.71 -18.66
CA PRO A 466 23.17 -13.20 -17.94
C PRO A 466 23.18 -13.53 -16.44
N LEU A 467 22.03 -13.82 -15.83
CA LEU A 467 21.93 -14.20 -14.41
C LEU A 467 22.04 -15.72 -14.18
N ARG A 468 21.87 -16.53 -15.24
CA ARG A 468 21.91 -17.99 -15.15
C ARG A 468 23.24 -18.52 -14.56
N PRO A 469 24.43 -18.07 -14.98
CA PRO A 469 25.69 -18.59 -14.40
C PRO A 469 25.81 -18.30 -12.89
N LEU A 470 25.25 -17.18 -12.42
CA LEU A 470 25.24 -16.84 -10.99
C LEU A 470 24.28 -17.72 -10.20
N ALA A 471 23.12 -18.03 -10.78
CA ALA A 471 22.19 -18.99 -10.19
C ALA A 471 22.78 -20.41 -10.14
N GLU A 472 23.46 -20.84 -11.21
CA GLU A 472 24.17 -22.12 -11.27
C GLU A 472 25.28 -22.20 -10.21
N ALA A 473 26.11 -21.18 -10.09
CA ALA A 473 27.17 -21.12 -9.08
C ALA A 473 26.59 -21.20 -7.66
N ARG A 474 25.54 -20.43 -7.34
CA ARG A 474 24.92 -20.46 -6.02
C ARG A 474 24.23 -21.79 -5.72
N LEU A 475 23.61 -22.43 -6.71
CA LEU A 475 23.07 -23.78 -6.55
C LEU A 475 24.18 -24.81 -6.33
N ALA A 476 25.30 -24.71 -7.03
CA ALA A 476 26.46 -25.57 -6.81
C ALA A 476 27.00 -25.46 -5.38
N GLU A 477 27.02 -24.26 -4.80
CA GLU A 477 27.38 -24.05 -3.39
C GLU A 477 26.40 -24.78 -2.44
N HIS A 478 25.08 -24.65 -2.64
CA HIS A 478 24.10 -25.39 -1.85
C HIS A 478 24.22 -26.91 -2.02
N ILE A 479 24.59 -27.38 -3.21
CA ILE A 479 24.83 -28.82 -3.45
C ILE A 479 26.11 -29.27 -2.74
N ALA A 480 27.16 -28.46 -2.71
CA ALA A 480 28.35 -28.74 -1.92
C ALA A 480 28.02 -28.81 -0.40
N GLU A 481 27.15 -27.92 0.08
CA GLU A 481 26.65 -27.92 1.47
C GLU A 481 25.89 -29.21 1.84
N LEU A 482 25.27 -29.93 0.89
CA LEU A 482 24.68 -31.26 1.14
C LEU A 482 25.71 -32.30 1.61
N HIS A 483 26.97 -32.12 1.27
CA HIS A 483 28.06 -33.03 1.62
C HIS A 483 28.79 -32.60 2.91
N ALA A 484 28.32 -31.53 3.57
CA ALA A 484 28.88 -31.04 4.83
C ALA A 484 28.36 -31.85 6.04
N GLY A 485 28.42 -31.26 7.24
CA GLY A 485 27.81 -31.86 8.43
C GLY A 485 26.29 -31.82 8.39
N LEU A 486 25.64 -32.65 9.22
CA LEU A 486 24.20 -32.92 9.18
C LEU A 486 23.32 -31.67 9.24
N HIS A 487 23.67 -30.71 10.08
CA HIS A 487 22.93 -29.44 10.18
C HIS A 487 22.99 -28.63 8.87
N THR A 488 24.18 -28.47 8.29
CA THR A 488 24.39 -27.74 7.04
C THR A 488 23.71 -28.46 5.87
N ALA A 489 23.84 -29.79 5.80
CA ALA A 489 23.20 -30.60 4.77
C ALA A 489 21.67 -30.48 4.81
N ARG A 490 21.07 -30.47 6.00
CA ARG A 490 19.63 -30.30 6.17
C ARG A 490 19.15 -28.90 5.77
N ALA A 491 19.91 -27.86 6.10
CA ALA A 491 19.61 -26.49 5.68
C ALA A 491 19.70 -26.31 4.16
N ALA A 492 20.73 -26.88 3.54
CA ALA A 492 20.89 -26.90 2.08
C ALA A 492 19.75 -27.66 1.40
N LEU A 493 19.38 -28.83 1.91
CA LEU A 493 18.27 -29.60 1.35
C LEU A 493 16.96 -28.83 1.36
N ALA A 494 16.64 -28.11 2.44
CA ALA A 494 15.44 -27.29 2.52
C ALA A 494 15.38 -26.22 1.41
N ARG A 495 16.51 -25.63 1.02
CA ARG A 495 16.60 -24.68 -0.10
C ARG A 495 16.44 -25.38 -1.45
N LEU A 496 17.07 -26.54 -1.62
CA LEU A 496 17.08 -27.29 -2.89
C LEU A 496 15.72 -27.94 -3.20
N VAL A 497 14.94 -28.31 -2.18
CA VAL A 497 13.57 -28.83 -2.35
C VAL A 497 12.64 -27.81 -3.04
N GLY A 498 12.90 -26.51 -2.89
CA GLY A 498 12.13 -25.45 -3.52
C GLY A 498 12.48 -25.18 -5.00
N VAL A 499 13.55 -25.77 -5.52
CA VAL A 499 14.05 -25.49 -6.88
C VAL A 499 13.12 -26.06 -7.95
N ASP A 500 12.81 -25.24 -8.95
CA ASP A 500 11.93 -25.62 -10.07
C ASP A 500 12.55 -26.77 -10.88
N PRO A 501 11.79 -27.84 -11.20
CA PRO A 501 12.27 -28.98 -11.98
C PRO A 501 13.02 -28.64 -13.26
N ARG A 502 12.63 -27.55 -13.94
CA ARG A 502 13.25 -27.11 -15.21
C ARG A 502 14.71 -26.67 -15.04
N CYS A 503 15.11 -26.23 -13.84
CA CYS A 503 16.51 -25.88 -13.57
C CYS A 503 17.40 -27.13 -13.64
N TRP A 504 16.91 -28.27 -13.12
CA TRP A 504 17.64 -29.55 -13.15
C TRP A 504 17.77 -30.11 -14.55
N THR A 505 16.73 -29.98 -15.40
CA THR A 505 16.79 -30.37 -16.81
C THR A 505 17.82 -29.54 -17.59
N ALA A 506 17.91 -28.24 -17.29
CA ALA A 506 18.82 -27.33 -17.97
C ALA A 506 20.29 -27.48 -17.51
N ALA A 507 20.54 -27.90 -16.27
CA ALA A 507 21.88 -28.12 -15.72
C ALA A 507 22.02 -29.53 -15.12
N PRO A 508 22.13 -30.60 -15.95
CA PRO A 508 22.17 -31.98 -15.48
C PRO A 508 23.38 -32.29 -14.58
N HIS A 509 24.50 -31.58 -14.77
CA HIS A 509 25.71 -31.71 -13.94
C HIS A 509 25.47 -31.33 -12.47
N LEU A 510 24.54 -30.41 -12.18
CA LEU A 510 24.16 -30.06 -10.80
C LEU A 510 23.36 -31.19 -10.14
N ALA A 511 22.51 -31.88 -10.91
CA ALA A 511 21.73 -33.00 -10.41
C ALA A 511 22.62 -34.18 -9.99
N GLU A 512 23.78 -34.39 -10.64
CA GLU A 512 24.76 -35.40 -10.23
C GLU A 512 25.31 -35.15 -8.83
N GLY A 513 25.57 -33.89 -8.46
CA GLY A 513 26.00 -33.54 -7.11
C GLY A 513 24.94 -33.88 -6.05
N VAL A 514 23.65 -33.69 -6.33
CA VAL A 514 22.57 -34.12 -5.42
C VAL A 514 22.50 -35.65 -5.30
N ARG A 515 22.74 -36.38 -6.40
CA ARG A 515 22.77 -37.85 -6.40
C ARG A 515 23.95 -38.42 -5.61
N GLY A 516 25.06 -37.69 -5.49
CA GLY A 516 26.22 -38.10 -4.69
C GLY A 516 26.08 -37.90 -3.18
N ALA A 517 25.09 -37.11 -2.73
CA ALA A 517 24.93 -36.77 -1.31
C ALA A 517 24.28 -37.92 -0.53
N GLU A 518 25.07 -38.65 0.26
CA GLU A 518 24.60 -39.82 1.03
C GLU A 518 24.46 -39.51 2.53
N ALA A 519 23.29 -39.80 3.11
CA ALA A 519 22.99 -39.47 4.51
C ALA A 519 23.93 -40.14 5.52
N HIS A 520 24.39 -41.36 5.23
CA HIS A 520 25.35 -42.07 6.08
C HIS A 520 26.74 -41.44 6.05
N ALA A 521 27.19 -40.94 4.90
CA ALA A 521 28.45 -40.20 4.79
C ALA A 521 28.39 -38.87 5.55
N VAL A 522 27.25 -38.17 5.48
CA VAL A 522 26.99 -36.93 6.25
C VAL A 522 26.99 -37.21 7.76
N LEU A 523 26.33 -38.29 8.21
CA LEU A 523 26.32 -38.68 9.61
C LEU A 523 27.71 -39.05 10.11
N ALA A 524 28.45 -39.91 9.39
CA ALA A 524 29.80 -40.29 9.75
C ALA A 524 30.71 -39.06 9.86
N ARG A 525 30.65 -38.13 8.90
CA ARG A 525 31.39 -36.87 8.94
C ARG A 525 31.03 -36.03 10.16
N THR A 526 29.75 -35.93 10.50
CA THR A 526 29.26 -35.17 11.67
C THR A 526 29.81 -35.74 12.97
N LEU A 527 29.76 -37.07 13.14
CA LEU A 527 30.32 -37.74 14.34
C LEU A 527 31.85 -37.63 14.40
N ARG A 528 32.53 -37.71 13.25
CA ARG A 528 33.98 -37.52 13.17
C ARG A 528 34.44 -36.09 13.42
N ARG A 529 33.57 -35.12 13.22
CA ARG A 529 33.85 -33.70 13.45
C ARG A 529 33.55 -33.28 14.88
N GLY A 530 32.56 -33.93 15.48
CA GLY A 530 32.21 -33.80 16.86
C GLY A 530 30.91 -33.11 17.11
N ILE A 531 30.30 -33.49 18.23
CA ILE A 531 28.95 -33.05 18.58
C ILE A 531 28.96 -32.38 19.94
N ILE A 532 28.01 -31.48 20.13
CA ILE A 532 27.95 -30.60 21.30
C ILE A 532 27.71 -31.41 22.59
N ASP A 533 27.06 -32.58 22.48
CA ASP A 533 26.85 -33.58 23.53
C ASP A 533 28.15 -34.09 24.17
N GLU A 534 29.25 -34.07 23.41
CA GLU A 534 30.57 -34.51 23.88
C GLU A 534 31.15 -33.59 24.94
N LEU A 535 30.63 -32.36 25.06
CA LEU A 535 31.20 -31.33 25.91
C LEU A 535 30.38 -31.12 27.18
N HIS A 536 31.08 -30.75 28.25
CA HIS A 536 30.48 -30.22 29.46
C HIS A 536 31.37 -29.17 30.10
N ILE A 537 30.80 -28.46 31.08
CA ILE A 537 31.53 -27.52 31.93
C ILE A 537 31.69 -28.18 33.31
N PRO A 538 32.94 -28.45 33.75
CA PRO A 538 33.19 -28.92 35.12
C PRO A 538 32.76 -27.84 36.13
N GLU A 539 32.18 -28.26 37.27
CA GLU A 539 31.72 -27.34 38.32
C GLU A 539 30.74 -26.24 37.83
N GLN A 540 29.93 -26.53 36.80
CA GLN A 540 29.01 -25.58 36.17
C GLN A 540 28.32 -24.66 37.21
N LYS A 541 27.63 -25.24 38.21
CA LYS A 541 26.94 -24.51 39.30
C LYS A 541 27.81 -23.46 40.01
N ARG A 542 29.10 -23.74 40.23
CA ARG A 542 30.03 -22.85 40.92
C ARG A 542 30.38 -21.64 40.08
N ILE A 543 30.64 -21.86 38.77
CA ILE A 543 30.91 -20.79 37.80
C ILE A 543 29.69 -19.85 37.69
N ILE A 544 28.47 -20.41 37.62
CA ILE A 544 27.21 -19.63 37.64
C ILE A 544 27.11 -18.76 38.90
N GLN A 545 27.48 -19.32 40.05
CA GLN A 545 27.33 -18.65 41.36
C GLN A 545 28.37 -17.57 41.62
N THR A 546 29.56 -17.66 41.00
CA THR A 546 30.65 -16.69 41.19
C THR A 546 30.61 -15.51 40.21
N SER A 547 29.93 -15.66 39.07
CA SER A 547 29.75 -14.58 38.08
C SER A 547 28.62 -13.63 38.54
N ARG A 548 28.95 -12.42 38.99
CA ARG A 548 27.93 -11.45 39.44
C ARG A 548 27.19 -10.81 38.25
N PRO A 549 25.84 -10.79 38.21
CA PRO A 549 25.07 -10.18 37.12
C PRO A 549 25.15 -8.64 37.01
N ARG A 550 25.81 -7.95 37.95
CA ARG A 550 25.65 -6.50 38.17
C ARG A 550 26.69 -5.60 37.49
N ASP A 551 27.79 -6.15 36.99
CA ASP A 551 28.87 -5.37 36.37
C ASP A 551 28.76 -5.32 34.83
N TRP A 552 27.59 -5.64 34.27
CA TRP A 552 27.39 -5.78 32.82
C TRP A 552 26.96 -4.47 32.14
N PRO A 553 27.64 -4.02 31.05
CA PRO A 553 27.19 -2.88 30.26
C PRO A 553 25.89 -3.20 29.53
N LYS A 554 24.83 -2.42 29.77
CA LYS A 554 23.60 -2.53 28.98
C LYS A 554 23.88 -2.17 27.52
N GLY A 555 23.68 -3.13 26.60
CA GLY A 555 23.45 -2.83 25.19
C GLY A 555 24.50 -3.23 24.16
N THR A 556 25.41 -4.17 24.44
CA THR A 556 26.41 -4.60 23.44
C THR A 556 26.21 -6.04 22.95
N ALA A 557 25.81 -6.15 21.68
CA ALA A 557 26.22 -7.17 20.71
C ALA A 557 26.18 -8.67 21.11
N GLY A 558 25.02 -9.19 21.49
CA GLY A 558 24.82 -10.64 21.71
C GLY A 558 24.79 -11.52 20.43
N HIS A 559 24.73 -10.93 19.22
CA HIS A 559 24.64 -11.71 17.97
C HIS A 559 25.99 -11.90 17.25
N ALA A 560 26.96 -11.00 17.42
CA ALA A 560 28.21 -11.03 16.64
C ALA A 560 29.24 -12.01 17.22
N GLN A 561 29.33 -12.12 18.55
CA GLN A 561 30.34 -12.96 19.22
C GLN A 561 30.00 -14.46 19.20
N LEU A 562 28.75 -14.82 18.93
CA LEU A 562 28.30 -16.22 18.89
C LEU A 562 28.45 -16.87 17.52
N LEU A 563 28.48 -16.07 16.46
CA LEU A 563 28.92 -16.55 15.15
C LEU A 563 30.39 -17.01 15.21
N GLU A 564 31.26 -16.31 15.94
CA GLU A 564 32.68 -16.68 16.11
C GLU A 564 32.89 -17.99 16.88
N LEU A 565 31.94 -18.42 17.72
CA LEU A 565 32.10 -19.65 18.52
C LEU A 565 31.44 -20.88 17.95
N HIS A 566 30.36 -20.68 17.21
CA HIS A 566 29.84 -21.73 16.35
C HIS A 566 30.78 -21.99 15.15
N THR A 567 31.64 -21.03 14.80
CA THR A 567 32.68 -21.16 13.76
C THR A 567 34.05 -21.55 14.31
N SER A 568 34.45 -21.16 15.53
CA SER A 568 35.76 -21.51 16.08
C SER A 568 35.94 -23.00 16.42
N ILE A 569 34.87 -23.79 16.51
CA ILE A 569 34.96 -25.26 16.65
C ILE A 569 35.13 -25.95 15.26
N TYR A 570 35.08 -25.17 14.17
CA TYR A 570 35.39 -25.61 12.81
C TYR A 570 36.22 -24.54 12.05
N PRO A 571 37.55 -24.50 12.21
CA PRO A 571 38.36 -23.76 11.27
C PRO A 571 38.42 -24.55 9.95
N ASP A 572 38.05 -23.88 8.87
CA ASP A 572 38.92 -23.72 7.70
C ASP A 572 38.30 -22.58 6.89
N ASP A 573 39.01 -21.44 6.89
CA ASP A 573 38.89 -20.26 6.03
C ASP A 573 37.57 -20.03 5.26
N GLY A 574 36.86 -18.94 5.61
CA GLY A 574 36.18 -18.11 4.59
C GLY A 574 34.68 -17.79 4.75
N VAL A 575 34.37 -16.83 5.64
CA VAL A 575 33.31 -15.78 5.53
C VAL A 575 31.81 -16.19 5.57
N MET A 576 31.05 -15.41 6.35
CA MET A 576 29.70 -15.64 6.90
C MET A 576 28.57 -14.86 6.20
N GLY A 577 27.32 -15.38 6.25
CA GLY A 577 26.10 -14.65 5.86
C GLY A 577 24.75 -15.32 6.24
N THR A 578 24.17 -14.84 7.34
CA THR A 578 22.87 -15.05 8.05
C THR A 578 21.56 -15.45 7.32
N GLY A 579 20.70 -16.21 8.03
CA GLY A 579 19.24 -15.93 8.17
C GLY A 579 18.25 -17.05 7.78
N ALA A 580 17.42 -17.53 8.72
CA ALA A 580 16.28 -18.42 8.45
C ALA A 580 15.02 -17.98 9.23
N PRO A 581 13.84 -17.90 8.57
CA PRO A 581 12.55 -17.96 9.24
C PRO A 581 11.70 -19.19 8.82
N MET A 582 10.96 -19.71 9.80
CA MET A 582 9.64 -20.35 9.72
C MET A 582 9.03 -20.67 8.34
N LEU A 583 8.69 -21.95 8.13
CA LEU A 583 7.38 -22.38 7.62
C LEU A 583 7.24 -23.91 7.65
N GLY A 584 6.08 -24.37 8.11
CA GLY A 584 5.69 -25.77 8.05
C GLY A 584 4.20 -25.90 8.31
N ALA A 585 3.39 -25.65 7.28
CA ALA A 585 2.06 -26.24 7.17
C ALA A 585 1.56 -26.18 5.72
N VAL A 586 0.88 -27.27 5.35
CA VAL A 586 0.01 -27.48 4.18
C VAL A 586 0.68 -27.98 2.91
N LEU A 587 0.78 -29.30 2.80
CA LEU A 587 0.29 -30.05 1.64
C LEU A 587 -0.36 -31.33 2.16
N ASP A 588 -1.68 -31.43 1.96
CA ASP A 588 -2.44 -32.67 1.97
C ASP A 588 -3.14 -32.73 0.60
N ASP A 589 -3.06 -33.88 -0.05
CA ASP A 589 -3.46 -34.09 -1.44
C ASP A 589 -4.99 -34.14 -1.61
N GLY A 590 -5.48 -33.65 -2.75
CA GLY A 590 -6.90 -33.61 -3.06
C GLY A 590 -7.27 -33.44 -4.55
N ASN A 591 -6.76 -34.34 -5.40
CA ASN A 591 -7.37 -34.87 -6.64
C ASN A 591 -7.55 -33.96 -7.90
N PRO A 592 -7.46 -34.50 -9.14
CA PRO A 592 -7.44 -33.76 -10.40
C PRO A 592 -8.82 -33.59 -11.06
N ALA A 593 -8.83 -32.72 -12.07
CA ALA A 593 -9.92 -32.20 -12.89
C ALA A 593 -11.03 -33.17 -13.35
N LEU A 594 -12.27 -32.66 -13.38
CA LEU A 594 -13.21 -32.84 -14.48
C LEU A 594 -13.90 -31.51 -14.84
N SER A 595 -13.84 -31.21 -16.12
CA SER A 595 -14.45 -30.13 -16.90
C SER A 595 -15.98 -30.22 -17.00
N GLY A 596 -16.66 -29.08 -17.17
CA GLY A 596 -18.02 -29.03 -17.71
C GLY A 596 -18.66 -27.64 -17.66
N GLU A 597 -18.91 -27.08 -18.85
CA GLU A 597 -19.71 -25.88 -19.12
C GLU A 597 -21.14 -25.99 -18.55
N GLY A 598 -21.81 -24.85 -18.27
CA GLY A 598 -23.27 -24.85 -18.15
C GLY A 598 -23.90 -23.78 -17.26
N ASP A 599 -24.12 -22.62 -17.87
CA ASP A 599 -25.39 -21.88 -17.87
C ASP A 599 -25.98 -21.17 -16.63
N SER A 600 -26.60 -20.05 -16.97
CA SER A 600 -27.32 -19.06 -16.19
C SER A 600 -28.59 -19.60 -15.50
N THR A 601 -28.96 -19.05 -14.33
CA THR A 601 -30.22 -18.31 -14.09
C THR A 601 -30.43 -17.95 -12.62
N ALA A 602 -31.11 -16.81 -12.44
CA ALA A 602 -31.49 -16.17 -11.18
C ALA A 602 -32.49 -16.98 -10.34
N LEU A 603 -32.58 -16.67 -9.04
CA LEU A 603 -33.85 -16.37 -8.37
C LEU A 603 -33.62 -15.75 -6.97
N SER A 604 -34.32 -14.63 -6.79
CA SER A 604 -34.56 -13.86 -5.58
C SER A 604 -35.28 -14.62 -4.47
N GLY A 605 -35.05 -14.27 -3.20
CA GLY A 605 -35.93 -14.62 -2.09
C GLY A 605 -35.44 -14.09 -0.75
N GLU A 606 -36.12 -13.06 -0.24
CA GLU A 606 -36.06 -12.62 1.16
C GLU A 606 -36.47 -13.75 2.11
N SER A 607 -35.87 -13.84 3.30
CA SER A 607 -36.60 -14.29 4.50
C SER A 607 -35.87 -13.94 5.78
N GLU A 608 -36.66 -13.42 6.71
CA GLU A 608 -36.41 -13.10 8.10
C GLU A 608 -35.93 -14.30 8.95
N THR A 609 -35.31 -13.92 10.05
CA THR A 609 -35.07 -14.63 11.31
C THR A 609 -36.06 -15.73 11.68
N LEU A 610 -35.53 -16.93 11.95
CA LEU A 610 -36.04 -17.91 12.92
C LEU A 610 -34.85 -18.75 13.42
N ASP A 611 -34.64 -18.77 14.73
CA ASP A 611 -33.59 -19.56 15.40
C ASP A 611 -33.71 -21.07 15.07
N PRO A 612 -32.61 -21.76 14.74
CA PRO A 612 -32.53 -23.21 14.83
C PRO A 612 -32.11 -23.66 16.26
N PRO A 613 -32.50 -24.89 16.64
CA PRO A 613 -32.63 -25.32 18.03
C PRO A 613 -31.28 -25.57 18.69
N GLY A 614 -31.25 -25.39 20.02
CA GLY A 614 -30.08 -25.52 20.88
C GLY A 614 -29.20 -26.73 20.54
N GLU A 615 -27.94 -26.44 20.24
CA GLU A 615 -26.86 -27.41 20.19
C GLU A 615 -26.51 -27.87 21.62
N PRO A 616 -26.17 -29.15 21.81
CA PRO A 616 -25.84 -29.72 23.11
C PRO A 616 -24.54 -29.12 23.64
N GLU A 617 -24.52 -28.84 24.95
CA GLU A 617 -23.36 -28.37 25.69
C GLU A 617 -22.14 -29.29 25.49
N GLY A 618 -21.06 -28.70 24.94
CA GLY A 618 -19.70 -28.92 25.40
C GLY A 618 -19.07 -30.30 25.24
N THR A 619 -18.69 -30.67 24.01
CA THR A 619 -17.53 -31.55 23.79
C THR A 619 -16.30 -30.71 23.47
N GLY A 620 -15.62 -30.26 24.54
CA GLY A 620 -14.35 -29.55 24.43
C GLY A 620 -13.28 -30.40 23.75
N ASP A 621 -12.77 -29.90 22.63
CA ASP A 621 -11.70 -30.47 21.83
C ASP A 621 -10.44 -30.69 22.69
N THR A 622 -10.25 -31.92 23.17
CA THR A 622 -9.18 -32.24 24.14
C THR A 622 -7.87 -32.44 23.38
N ARG A 623 -7.07 -31.38 23.25
CA ARG A 623 -5.72 -31.47 22.66
C ARG A 623 -4.74 -32.02 23.70
N SER A 624 -4.23 -33.23 23.46
CA SER A 624 -3.17 -33.85 24.25
C SER A 624 -1.82 -33.17 24.01
N ILE A 625 -1.18 -32.65 25.07
CA ILE A 625 0.14 -32.04 25.03
C ILE A 625 1.13 -32.92 25.83
N SER A 626 2.18 -33.42 25.19
CA SER A 626 3.26 -34.19 25.84
C SER A 626 4.39 -33.28 26.31
N PHE A 627 4.78 -33.37 27.58
CA PHE A 627 5.87 -32.60 28.19
C PHE A 627 6.61 -33.44 29.25
N THR A 628 7.83 -33.09 29.62
CA THR A 628 8.61 -33.78 30.69
C THR A 628 8.44 -33.09 32.05
N SER A 629 8.45 -31.76 32.07
CA SER A 629 8.08 -30.91 33.20
C SER A 629 7.47 -29.58 32.72
N ILE A 630 6.59 -28.99 33.51
CA ILE A 630 6.02 -27.65 33.31
C ILE A 630 6.37 -26.80 34.53
N VAL A 631 6.72 -25.53 34.30
CA VAL A 631 6.90 -24.56 35.37
C VAL A 631 5.69 -23.62 35.42
N LEU A 632 5.01 -23.62 36.56
CA LEU A 632 3.92 -22.72 36.89
C LEU A 632 4.50 -21.50 37.62
N ARG A 633 4.09 -20.28 37.24
CA ARG A 633 4.44 -19.04 37.98
C ARG A 633 3.24 -18.18 38.36
N ARG A 634 3.21 -17.68 39.59
CA ARG A 634 2.22 -16.71 40.07
C ARG A 634 2.70 -15.27 39.83
N GLY A 635 2.10 -14.57 38.85
CA GLY A 635 2.44 -13.18 38.55
C GLY A 635 3.93 -12.94 38.21
N ALA A 636 4.47 -11.78 38.59
CA ALA A 636 5.91 -11.52 38.53
C ALA A 636 6.56 -12.04 39.83
N PRO A 637 7.45 -13.04 39.77
CA PRO A 637 7.90 -13.77 40.97
C PRO A 637 8.70 -12.87 41.90
N ARG A 638 8.37 -12.88 43.19
CA ARG A 638 9.09 -12.13 44.25
C ARG A 638 9.83 -13.05 45.22
N SER A 639 9.51 -14.35 45.23
CA SER A 639 10.18 -15.39 46.03
C SER A 639 10.21 -16.76 45.33
N ALA A 640 10.96 -17.73 45.88
CA ALA A 640 11.03 -19.10 45.38
C ALA A 640 9.70 -19.87 45.51
N ASP A 641 8.81 -19.45 46.40
CA ASP A 641 7.51 -20.08 46.64
C ASP A 641 6.46 -19.69 45.57
N ASP A 642 6.78 -18.72 44.69
CA ASP A 642 5.91 -18.27 43.59
C ASP A 642 6.08 -19.11 42.30
N VAL A 643 6.90 -20.17 42.36
CA VAL A 643 7.29 -21.00 41.22
C VAL A 643 7.18 -22.49 41.59
N ILE A 644 6.43 -23.26 40.80
CA ILE A 644 6.26 -24.70 41.01
C ILE A 644 6.64 -25.46 39.73
N GLU A 645 7.55 -26.42 39.84
CA GLU A 645 7.86 -27.37 38.76
C GLU A 645 6.99 -28.62 38.94
N VAL A 646 6.20 -28.94 37.93
CA VAL A 646 5.32 -30.12 37.89
C VAL A 646 5.84 -31.06 36.82
N ARG A 647 6.11 -32.31 37.18
CA ARG A 647 6.60 -33.34 36.26
C ARG A 647 5.45 -34.17 35.70
N LYS A 648 5.68 -34.79 34.54
CA LYS A 648 4.68 -35.65 33.88
C LYS A 648 4.10 -36.72 34.80
N ASP A 649 4.90 -37.25 35.72
CA ASP A 649 4.54 -38.34 36.62
C ASP A 649 4.00 -37.87 37.98
N ASP A 650 3.84 -36.56 38.20
CA ASP A 650 3.30 -36.01 39.46
C ASP A 650 1.78 -36.20 39.55
N PRO A 651 1.22 -36.49 40.75
CA PRO A 651 -0.20 -36.73 40.94
C PRO A 651 -1.04 -35.48 40.57
N PRO A 652 -2.28 -35.64 40.06
CA PRO A 652 -3.08 -34.53 39.50
C PRO A 652 -3.25 -33.32 40.43
N GLY A 653 -3.29 -33.55 41.75
CA GLY A 653 -3.39 -32.47 42.75
C GLY A 653 -2.18 -31.52 42.80
N ARG A 654 -1.01 -31.92 42.26
CA ARG A 654 0.20 -31.07 42.20
C ARG A 654 0.16 -30.03 41.08
N TRP A 655 -0.77 -30.18 40.15
CA TRP A 655 -0.99 -29.29 39.00
C TRP A 655 -1.94 -28.14 39.35
N CYS A 656 -2.60 -28.23 40.50
CA CYS A 656 -3.53 -27.24 41.00
C CYS A 656 -2.77 -26.23 41.89
N PRO A 657 -3.09 -24.93 41.82
CA PRO A 657 -2.56 -23.95 42.76
C PRO A 657 -2.76 -24.40 44.23
N PRO A 658 -1.83 -24.10 45.14
CA PRO A 658 -2.02 -24.38 46.56
C PRO A 658 -3.31 -23.71 47.06
N GLY A 659 -4.31 -24.51 47.46
CA GLY A 659 -5.60 -24.04 47.99
C GLY A 659 -6.75 -23.96 46.98
N ALA A 660 -6.55 -24.35 45.70
CA ALA A 660 -7.63 -24.46 44.71
C ALA A 660 -8.14 -25.91 44.59
N ASP A 661 -9.44 -26.09 44.35
CA ASP A 661 -10.03 -27.41 44.05
C ASP A 661 -9.80 -27.75 42.56
N PRO A 662 -9.18 -28.91 42.24
CA PRO A 662 -8.98 -29.35 40.85
C PRO A 662 -10.24 -29.38 39.98
N ALA A 663 -11.44 -29.51 40.59
CA ALA A 663 -12.72 -29.53 39.86
C ALA A 663 -13.14 -28.15 39.32
N ASP A 664 -12.61 -27.07 39.89
CA ASP A 664 -13.02 -25.68 39.62
C ASP A 664 -12.01 -24.91 38.77
N VAL A 665 -11.06 -25.61 38.13
CA VAL A 665 -9.98 -25.01 37.36
C VAL A 665 -10.12 -25.28 35.86
N VAL A 666 -10.02 -24.24 35.03
CA VAL A 666 -10.07 -24.33 33.56
C VAL A 666 -8.81 -23.74 32.93
N VAL A 667 -8.21 -24.47 31.98
CA VAL A 667 -7.04 -24.03 31.22
C VAL A 667 -7.48 -23.40 29.90
N ARG A 668 -7.06 -22.17 29.62
CA ARG A 668 -7.36 -21.45 28.37
C ARG A 668 -6.10 -21.25 27.53
N ASP A 669 -6.21 -21.53 26.22
CA ASP A 669 -5.17 -21.30 25.23
C ASP A 669 -5.27 -19.88 24.65
N ARG A 670 -4.20 -19.08 24.79
CA ARG A 670 -4.08 -17.73 24.20
C ARG A 670 -2.90 -17.57 23.23
N SER A 671 -2.42 -18.67 22.66
CA SER A 671 -1.23 -18.74 21.79
C SER A 671 -1.28 -17.79 20.57
N HIS A 672 -2.46 -17.34 20.15
CA HIS A 672 -2.63 -16.46 18.98
C HIS A 672 -2.36 -14.97 19.23
N ARG A 673 -2.22 -14.50 20.48
CA ARG A 673 -2.01 -13.06 20.78
C ARG A 673 -0.55 -12.63 20.94
N TYR A 674 0.39 -13.57 21.08
CA TYR A 674 1.80 -13.25 21.29
C TYR A 674 2.67 -13.95 20.25
N ARG A 675 3.29 -13.17 19.35
CA ARG A 675 4.28 -13.70 18.39
C ARG A 675 5.47 -14.27 19.18
N GLY A 676 5.54 -15.59 19.29
CA GLY A 676 6.77 -16.31 19.65
C GLY A 676 6.78 -17.17 20.91
N ASN A 677 5.69 -17.28 21.69
CA ASN A 677 5.60 -18.29 22.76
C ASN A 677 4.14 -18.68 23.06
N PRO A 678 3.79 -19.99 23.09
CA PRO A 678 2.49 -20.43 23.57
C PRO A 678 2.35 -20.15 25.07
N ARG A 679 1.21 -19.60 25.49
CA ARG A 679 0.89 -19.30 26.89
C ARG A 679 -0.46 -19.92 27.22
N LEU A 680 -0.48 -20.80 28.23
CA LEU A 680 -1.71 -21.33 28.82
C LEU A 680 -1.98 -20.59 30.15
N GLU A 681 -3.22 -20.14 30.33
CA GLU A 681 -3.69 -19.48 31.55
C GLU A 681 -4.61 -20.43 32.33
N ILE A 682 -4.41 -20.52 33.64
CA ILE A 682 -5.24 -21.31 34.56
C ILE A 682 -6.22 -20.36 35.26
N VAL A 683 -7.52 -20.58 35.11
CA VAL A 683 -8.59 -19.67 35.59
C VAL A 683 -9.59 -20.44 36.45
N ASP A 684 -10.11 -19.80 37.50
CA ASP A 684 -11.22 -20.31 38.32
C ASP A 684 -12.54 -20.24 37.51
N ARG A 685 -13.32 -21.31 37.58
CA ARG A 685 -14.61 -21.50 36.90
C ARG A 685 -15.72 -20.56 37.43
N SER A 686 -15.55 -19.96 38.61
CA SER A 686 -16.53 -19.09 39.27
C SER A 686 -16.80 -17.74 38.58
N GLY A 687 -16.02 -17.36 37.57
CA GLY A 687 -16.38 -16.29 36.61
C GLY A 687 -16.33 -14.85 37.11
N GLU A 688 -16.02 -14.57 38.38
CA GLU A 688 -16.08 -13.19 38.92
C GLU A 688 -14.73 -12.48 39.15
N ARG A 689 -13.58 -13.11 38.89
CA ARG A 689 -12.27 -12.42 38.97
C ARG A 689 -11.31 -12.84 37.85
N GLU A 690 -10.94 -11.88 36.99
CA GLU A 690 -9.77 -11.95 36.10
C GLU A 690 -8.46 -11.79 36.91
N GLU A 691 -8.20 -12.65 37.89
CA GLU A 691 -6.86 -12.76 38.45
C GLU A 691 -6.12 -13.89 37.76
N ILE A 692 -5.06 -13.56 37.01
CA ILE A 692 -4.15 -14.56 36.44
C ILE A 692 -3.50 -15.28 37.62
N LEU A 693 -3.99 -16.48 37.94
CA LEU A 693 -3.46 -17.24 39.06
C LEU A 693 -2.06 -17.77 38.71
N TRP A 694 -1.88 -18.38 37.52
CA TRP A 694 -0.60 -18.94 37.08
C TRP A 694 -0.42 -18.90 35.55
N SER A 695 0.83 -18.67 35.09
CA SER A 695 1.20 -18.83 33.66
C SER A 695 2.05 -20.08 33.45
N VAL A 696 1.69 -20.87 32.44
CA VAL A 696 2.40 -22.09 32.01
C VAL A 696 3.39 -21.73 30.90
N ARG A 697 4.66 -22.12 31.09
CA ARG A 697 5.66 -22.12 30.01
C ARG A 697 5.96 -23.56 29.61
N MET A 698 5.77 -23.88 28.34
CA MET A 698 6.04 -25.21 27.81
C MET A 698 7.51 -25.33 27.38
N ASP A 699 8.19 -26.33 27.89
CA ASP A 699 9.54 -26.69 27.49
C ASP A 699 9.48 -27.72 26.36
N VAL A 700 9.64 -27.26 25.11
CA VAL A 700 9.69 -28.13 23.94
C VAL A 700 11.13 -28.20 23.40
N LEU A 701 11.82 -29.30 23.73
CA LEU A 701 12.99 -29.94 23.06
C LEU A 701 14.29 -29.11 22.88
N PRO A 702 15.42 -29.76 22.48
CA PRO A 702 16.17 -30.86 23.07
C PRO A 702 17.31 -30.33 23.97
N HIS A 703 17.75 -31.16 24.92
CA HIS A 703 18.97 -30.93 25.71
C HIS A 703 20.16 -30.93 24.77
N ASN A 704 20.88 -29.82 24.62
CA ASN A 704 22.12 -29.57 25.37
C ASN A 704 22.79 -28.25 24.91
N LEU A 705 23.37 -27.53 25.88
CA LEU A 705 24.02 -26.22 25.77
C LEU A 705 23.13 -25.02 25.38
N THR A 706 21.99 -24.88 26.07
CA THR A 706 21.37 -23.57 26.27
C THR A 706 21.26 -23.25 27.76
N TRP A 707 21.71 -22.05 28.12
CA TRP A 707 21.46 -21.47 29.44
C TRP A 707 20.00 -21.02 29.51
N ARG A 708 19.40 -21.15 30.70
CA ARG A 708 18.10 -20.57 31.02
C ARG A 708 18.23 -19.73 32.27
N ASP A 709 18.03 -18.43 32.13
CA ASP A 709 17.79 -17.54 33.26
C ASP A 709 16.35 -17.69 33.79
N ALA A 710 16.13 -17.19 35.00
CA ALA A 710 14.86 -17.25 35.71
C ALA A 710 13.70 -16.53 34.99
N ASP A 711 13.90 -15.84 33.87
CA ASP A 711 12.86 -15.21 33.03
C ASP A 711 12.67 -15.92 31.66
N GLY A 712 13.43 -16.98 31.39
CA GLY A 712 13.23 -17.94 30.29
C GLY A 712 13.50 -17.42 28.87
N SER A 713 14.40 -16.46 28.69
CA SER A 713 15.06 -16.31 27.39
C SER A 713 16.06 -17.47 27.17
N THR A 714 16.04 -18.05 25.98
CA THR A 714 17.07 -18.97 25.48
C THR A 714 18.20 -18.13 24.91
N GLU A 715 19.29 -17.95 25.66
CA GLU A 715 20.51 -17.35 25.11
C GLU A 715 21.53 -18.44 24.73
N PRO A 716 22.27 -18.26 23.62
CA PRO A 716 23.25 -19.24 23.18
C PRO A 716 24.51 -19.21 24.06
N LEU A 717 25.37 -20.22 23.91
CA LEU A 717 26.61 -20.44 24.67
C LEU A 717 27.50 -19.18 24.67
N ARG A 718 27.58 -18.43 25.78
CA ARG A 718 28.35 -17.18 25.83
C ARG A 718 29.86 -17.44 25.63
N PRO A 719 30.61 -16.52 24.98
CA PRO A 719 32.03 -16.72 24.70
C PRO A 719 32.92 -17.05 25.89
N GLU A 720 32.61 -16.43 27.02
CA GLU A 720 33.24 -16.67 28.30
C GLU A 720 33.16 -18.13 28.79
N TYR A 721 32.16 -18.91 28.35
CA TYR A 721 32.01 -20.32 28.76
C TYR A 721 32.79 -21.30 27.90
N VAL A 722 33.29 -20.89 26.73
CA VAL A 722 33.95 -21.81 25.79
C VAL A 722 35.30 -22.24 26.32
N ALA A 723 36.02 -21.34 27.01
CA ALA A 723 37.27 -21.67 27.69
C ALA A 723 37.09 -22.73 28.80
N HIS A 724 35.86 -23.01 29.21
CA HIS A 724 35.52 -23.98 30.27
C HIS A 724 34.92 -25.29 29.73
N LEU A 725 34.77 -25.42 28.42
CA LEU A 725 34.28 -26.67 27.81
C LEU A 725 35.38 -27.72 27.81
N VAL A 726 35.06 -28.89 28.37
CA VAL A 726 35.93 -30.08 28.31
C VAL A 726 35.13 -31.29 27.82
N PRO A 727 35.80 -32.29 27.22
CA PRO A 727 35.15 -33.55 26.88
C PRO A 727 34.57 -34.22 28.12
N ARG A 728 33.30 -34.62 28.04
CA ARG A 728 32.55 -35.35 29.07
C ARG A 728 33.14 -36.73 29.31
N ASP A 729 33.55 -37.36 28.22
CA ASP A 729 34.35 -38.56 28.23
C ASP A 729 35.28 -38.56 26.99
N PRO A 730 36.60 -38.35 27.18
CA PRO A 730 37.56 -38.35 26.09
C PRO A 730 37.55 -39.64 25.26
N ASP A 731 37.29 -40.80 25.89
CA ASP A 731 37.25 -42.09 25.20
C ASP A 731 36.02 -42.19 24.29
N SER A 732 34.86 -41.73 24.75
CA SER A 732 33.67 -41.59 23.91
C SER A 732 33.88 -40.66 22.72
N SER A 733 34.49 -39.49 22.94
CA SER A 733 34.83 -38.56 21.85
C SER A 733 35.75 -39.22 20.82
N ALA A 734 36.80 -39.93 21.25
CA ALA A 734 37.69 -40.65 20.35
C ALA A 734 36.96 -41.72 19.50
N ARG A 735 35.96 -42.41 20.09
CA ARG A 735 35.12 -43.38 19.36
C ARG A 735 34.27 -42.71 18.30
N LEU A 736 33.71 -41.53 18.57
CA LEU A 736 33.00 -40.75 17.55
C LEU A 736 33.92 -40.36 16.39
N ARG A 737 35.16 -39.95 16.70
CA ARG A 737 36.22 -39.68 15.69
C ARG A 737 36.57 -40.89 14.82
N ALA A 738 36.38 -42.11 15.32
CA ALA A 738 36.64 -43.35 14.61
C ALA A 738 35.43 -43.92 13.82
N THR A 739 34.26 -43.26 13.84
CA THR A 739 33.04 -43.80 13.22
C THR A 739 33.20 -43.98 11.71
N THR A 740 33.03 -45.21 11.21
CA THR A 740 33.09 -45.51 9.77
C THR A 740 31.77 -45.19 9.06
N GLU A 741 31.82 -45.08 7.73
CA GLU A 741 30.59 -44.90 6.93
C GLU A 741 29.68 -46.13 6.99
N ASP A 742 30.25 -47.33 7.06
CA ASP A 742 29.49 -48.57 7.25
C ASP A 742 28.74 -48.61 8.59
N ALA A 743 29.38 -48.12 9.66
CA ALA A 743 28.74 -48.00 10.97
C ALA A 743 27.60 -46.98 10.95
N ALA A 744 27.82 -45.80 10.34
CA ALA A 744 26.78 -44.79 10.16
C ALA A 744 25.61 -45.31 9.30
N HIS A 745 25.90 -46.08 8.25
CA HIS A 745 24.88 -46.70 7.41
C HIS A 745 24.06 -47.75 8.18
N ALA A 746 24.70 -48.60 8.98
CA ALA A 746 24.01 -49.55 9.84
C ALA A 746 23.08 -48.84 10.85
N LEU A 747 23.55 -47.77 11.49
CA LEU A 747 22.75 -46.95 12.40
C LEU A 747 21.52 -46.35 11.71
N ILE A 748 21.68 -45.76 10.52
CA ILE A 748 20.58 -45.18 9.76
C ILE A 748 19.56 -46.24 9.35
N ARG A 749 19.98 -47.43 8.90
CA ARG A 749 19.05 -48.51 8.54
C ARG A 749 18.19 -48.95 9.73
N THR A 750 18.78 -49.09 10.91
CA THR A 750 18.06 -49.43 12.14
C THR A 750 17.04 -48.33 12.48
N ALA A 751 17.46 -47.07 12.45
CA ALA A 751 16.57 -45.95 12.71
C ALA A 751 15.44 -45.84 11.69
N ASP A 752 15.71 -46.10 10.41
CA ASP A 752 14.69 -46.04 9.37
C ASP A 752 13.60 -47.10 9.57
N ALA A 753 14.00 -48.35 9.87
CA ALA A 753 13.07 -49.44 10.18
C ALA A 753 12.23 -49.14 11.44
N GLU A 754 12.87 -48.62 12.49
CA GLU A 754 12.20 -48.28 13.75
C GLU A 754 11.25 -47.08 13.59
N ILE A 755 11.63 -46.06 12.82
CA ILE A 755 10.76 -44.92 12.49
C ILE A 755 9.54 -45.36 11.69
N GLY A 756 9.73 -46.32 10.76
CA GLY A 756 8.67 -46.84 9.90
C GLY A 756 7.58 -47.61 10.64
N THR A 757 7.91 -48.23 11.77
CA THR A 757 6.97 -49.02 12.59
C THR A 757 6.32 -48.22 13.71
N ARG A 758 6.74 -46.96 13.94
CA ARG A 758 6.26 -46.12 15.03
C ARG A 758 5.34 -44.98 14.65
N SER A 759 4.41 -44.69 15.55
CA SER A 759 3.55 -43.50 15.55
C SER A 759 4.40 -42.21 15.59
N ARG A 760 3.86 -41.13 15.02
CA ARG A 760 4.52 -39.81 14.97
C ARG A 760 4.97 -39.31 16.34
N TYR A 761 4.23 -39.65 17.40
CA TYR A 761 4.48 -39.21 18.77
C TYR A 761 5.59 -39.99 19.49
N ASP A 762 5.87 -41.23 19.06
CA ASP A 762 6.85 -42.11 19.70
C ASP A 762 8.24 -42.04 19.04
N ARG A 763 8.36 -41.37 17.89
CA ARG A 763 9.62 -41.18 17.14
C ARG A 763 10.64 -40.31 17.88
N THR A 764 10.28 -39.72 19.01
CA THR A 764 11.21 -38.96 19.86
C THR A 764 12.16 -39.87 20.63
N GLN A 765 11.76 -41.13 20.90
CA GLN A 765 12.56 -42.14 21.58
C GLN A 765 12.78 -43.31 20.62
N LEU A 766 14.03 -43.63 20.33
CA LEU A 766 14.42 -44.71 19.41
C LEU A 766 15.24 -45.77 20.16
N PRO A 767 14.66 -46.57 21.09
CA PRO A 767 15.37 -47.59 21.86
C PRO A 767 16.13 -48.64 21.04
N GLU A 768 15.64 -49.06 19.87
CA GLU A 768 16.35 -50.04 19.03
C GLU A 768 17.57 -49.37 18.37
N THR A 769 17.42 -48.15 17.87
CA THR A 769 18.52 -47.31 17.38
C THR A 769 19.51 -47.00 18.52
N ARG A 770 19.01 -46.73 19.72
CA ARG A 770 19.82 -46.44 20.91
C ARG A 770 20.66 -47.64 21.33
N ALA A 771 20.09 -48.84 21.28
CA ALA A 771 20.80 -50.09 21.51
C ALA A 771 21.83 -50.36 20.41
N GLU A 772 21.51 -50.04 19.16
CA GLU A 772 22.43 -50.15 18.04
C GLU A 772 23.61 -49.16 18.14
N VAL A 773 23.37 -47.94 18.64
CA VAL A 773 24.43 -46.99 18.99
C VAL A 773 25.38 -47.59 20.03
N GLU A 774 24.89 -48.23 21.09
CA GLU A 774 25.74 -48.88 22.10
C GLU A 774 26.50 -50.08 21.54
N ARG A 775 25.89 -50.82 20.61
CA ARG A 775 26.52 -51.98 19.98
C ARG A 775 27.66 -51.57 19.05
N LEU A 776 27.46 -50.52 18.24
CA LEU A 776 28.43 -50.06 17.25
C LEU A 776 29.46 -49.08 17.82
N LEU A 777 29.12 -48.39 18.92
CA LEU A 777 30.00 -47.49 19.66
C LEU A 777 30.04 -47.94 21.14
N PRO A 778 30.70 -49.08 21.43
CA PRO A 778 30.69 -49.65 22.77
C PRO A 778 31.40 -48.74 23.76
N GLY A 779 30.84 -48.59 24.96
CA GLY A 779 31.41 -47.80 26.04
C GLY A 779 31.26 -46.29 25.90
N VAL A 780 30.37 -45.79 25.03
CA VAL A 780 30.03 -44.38 24.95
C VAL A 780 29.18 -43.94 26.15
N ASP A 781 29.45 -42.75 26.70
CA ASP A 781 28.66 -42.14 27.78
C ASP A 781 27.15 -42.16 27.46
N PRO A 782 26.26 -42.56 28.39
CA PRO A 782 24.83 -42.72 28.11
C PRO A 782 24.15 -41.46 27.55
N ARG A 783 24.56 -40.26 27.98
CA ARG A 783 23.98 -39.00 27.48
C ARG A 783 24.49 -38.69 26.09
N LEU A 784 25.75 -38.98 25.81
CA LEU A 784 26.32 -38.83 24.48
C LEU A 784 25.66 -39.78 23.49
N ALA A 785 25.37 -41.02 23.91
CA ALA A 785 24.67 -41.98 23.09
C ALA A 785 23.19 -41.62 22.83
N ASP A 786 22.52 -40.91 23.75
CA ASP A 786 21.20 -40.29 23.49
C ASP A 786 21.29 -39.20 22.40
N GLY A 787 22.32 -38.34 22.48
CA GLY A 787 22.60 -37.32 21.47
C GLY A 787 22.87 -37.91 20.08
N VAL A 788 23.73 -38.92 20.02
CA VAL A 788 24.01 -39.67 18.77
C VAL A 788 22.73 -40.29 18.21
N THR A 789 21.87 -40.86 19.06
CA THR A 789 20.57 -41.41 18.62
C THR A 789 19.68 -40.34 17.99
N GLY A 790 19.66 -39.12 18.56
CA GLY A 790 18.99 -37.97 17.97
C GLY A 790 19.54 -37.58 16.59
N LEU A 791 20.86 -37.59 16.42
CA LEU A 791 21.50 -37.30 15.13
C LEU A 791 21.27 -38.40 14.09
N VAL A 792 21.25 -39.67 14.50
CA VAL A 792 20.93 -40.80 13.61
C VAL A 792 19.50 -40.67 13.09
N ARG A 793 18.54 -40.26 13.94
CA ARG A 793 17.17 -39.96 13.51
C ARG A 793 17.12 -38.86 12.47
N GLU A 794 17.82 -37.75 12.72
CA GLU A 794 17.88 -36.62 11.77
C GLU A 794 18.54 -37.03 10.45
N ALA A 795 19.57 -37.87 10.48
CA ALA A 795 20.20 -38.42 9.28
C ALA A 795 19.28 -39.39 8.52
N ALA A 796 18.47 -40.20 9.22
CA ALA A 796 17.47 -41.05 8.58
C ALA A 796 16.37 -40.22 7.88
N ASN A 797 15.91 -39.13 8.49
CA ASN A 797 14.99 -38.19 7.86
C ASN A 797 15.63 -37.49 6.65
N LEU A 798 16.89 -37.04 6.77
CA LEU A 798 17.66 -36.49 5.66
C LEU A 798 17.73 -37.47 4.48
N GLY A 799 17.94 -38.77 4.75
CA GLY A 799 17.96 -39.81 3.71
C GLY A 799 16.63 -39.93 2.94
N LYS A 800 15.49 -39.82 3.64
CA LYS A 800 14.16 -39.81 3.02
C LYS A 800 13.97 -38.59 2.13
N ASP A 801 14.29 -37.42 2.65
CA ASP A 801 14.12 -36.16 1.93
C ASP A 801 15.06 -36.08 0.70
N LEU A 802 16.29 -36.61 0.81
CA LEU A 802 17.22 -36.77 -0.31
C LEU A 802 16.65 -37.72 -1.37
N ALA A 803 16.05 -38.84 -0.98
CA ALA A 803 15.40 -39.76 -1.92
C ALA A 803 14.22 -39.07 -2.64
N SER A 804 13.41 -38.31 -1.92
CA SER A 804 12.32 -37.50 -2.51
C SER A 804 12.85 -36.45 -3.50
N LEU A 805 13.93 -35.75 -3.17
CA LEU A 805 14.56 -34.80 -4.10
C LEU A 805 15.13 -35.52 -5.33
N ARG A 806 15.82 -36.65 -5.15
CA ARG A 806 16.36 -37.48 -6.26
C ARG A 806 15.25 -37.93 -7.22
N ALA A 807 14.07 -38.28 -6.70
CA ALA A 807 12.92 -38.65 -7.52
C ALA A 807 12.36 -37.49 -8.34
N ARG A 808 12.49 -36.24 -7.86
CA ARG A 808 12.03 -35.03 -8.56
C ARG A 808 13.00 -34.50 -9.61
N ILE A 809 14.28 -34.86 -9.52
CA ILE A 809 15.35 -34.45 -10.46
C ILE A 809 15.68 -35.55 -11.49
N SER A 810 14.99 -36.68 -11.42
CA SER A 810 15.03 -37.76 -12.43
C SER A 810 13.98 -37.49 -13.49
#